data_AF-A0A1C7MM20-F1
#
_entry.id   AF-A0A1C7MM20-F1
#
_cell.length_a   1.000
_cell.length_b   1.000
_cell.length_c   1.000
_cell.angle_alpha   90.00
_cell.angle_beta   90.00
_cell.angle_gamma   90.00
#
_symmetry.space_group_name_H-M   'P 1'
#
loop_
_entity.id
_entity.type
_entity.pdbx_description
1 polymer ?
#
loop_
_entity_poly.entity_id
_entity_poly.type
_entity_poly.pdbx_seq_one_letter_code
_entity_poly.pdbx_strand_id
1 'polypeptide(L)'
;MQLVEEVTRADGITISGDGTTHKHVNYESRNVYLNTADSHTRRFLGVHAAPNHTSEKQLDGWKKIIEDLYETYNSSPHGMEFPADKCEFARKVRGMTTDHAEDQKKLQRLVEEWKRACDREIRGEKAMLSMAPETLIPLLVDESARAVEEVGGLEAWTALSEHEQDTRNKEIMKKISAHLGEECYSALSDDEKHATDLFVRGYCCMHKELNSVKGGNTKMVTFWEAAGLTGPIKLMNRDNAAAAAFGGSSAAQSRAEEVSVGGAVKTTSLAGAIFHHKDDKKGQQDTLRIFFEASSTVGAMVRFPDTSNTRYQSHCEAAAELLVHLPLYMEFLEMVRDKKDSRRFNHMEENVYKALKDIPTLTELCVLVLYSQSISHPYMRCVRGPESGSGNHLDLGPLHDKLKAHCCRVIEKPSLLLAPDASYELGSLDGKLWERPDAFYAVQRLRSALPHLQGVLVAFFKGALETWERFTVEFAPGGTISQLTEDQRNEAWMKSTNDDNEGGLGSFRVGLRQAPSMTIHQYNARVIYKTNKTREYIKTLKPIDHQFLRERARFIDSSGLEKSQRREQHEEDNRVVGEKRKKDKAKEEKSDAKRAKLNALTVILDVSRLTMDTITVAEIDLQLDWHRQFDTGNIRKNPSAR
;
A
#
# COMPACT_ATOMS: atom_id res chain seq x y z
N MET A 1 -18.43 20.27 11.88
CA MET A 1 -18.68 20.72 13.26
C MET A 1 -18.08 19.76 14.27
N GLN A 2 -18.68 18.59 14.56
CA GLN A 2 -18.16 17.62 15.55
C GLN A 2 -16.63 17.41 15.55
N LEU A 3 -16.04 17.08 14.40
CA LEU A 3 -14.60 16.83 14.31
C LEU A 3 -13.77 18.05 14.73
N VAL A 4 -14.17 19.26 14.33
CA VAL A 4 -13.42 20.49 14.60
C VAL A 4 -13.34 20.71 16.11
N GLU A 5 -14.47 20.64 16.82
CA GLU A 5 -14.50 20.77 18.29
C GLU A 5 -13.73 19.67 19.01
N GLU A 6 -13.75 18.45 18.48
CA GLU A 6 -13.00 17.33 19.07
C GLU A 6 -11.49 17.49 18.84
N VAL A 7 -11.06 17.99 17.68
CA VAL A 7 -9.66 18.31 17.40
C VAL A 7 -9.17 19.42 18.33
N THR A 8 -9.95 20.48 18.54
CA THR A 8 -9.59 21.55 19.48
C THR A 8 -9.37 21.02 20.90
N ARG A 9 -10.08 19.97 21.32
CA ARG A 9 -9.95 19.34 22.65
C ARG A 9 -8.91 18.22 22.76
N ALA A 10 -8.48 17.62 21.65
CA ALA A 10 -7.53 16.52 21.66
C ALA A 10 -6.12 16.97 22.06
N ASP A 11 -5.37 16.14 22.77
CA ASP A 11 -3.97 16.39 23.11
C ASP A 11 -3.07 16.20 21.88
N GLY A 12 -3.42 15.21 21.04
CA GLY A 12 -2.83 14.98 19.74
C GLY A 12 -3.80 14.24 18.82
N ILE A 13 -3.51 14.24 17.52
CA ILE A 13 -4.26 13.41 16.57
C ILE A 13 -3.31 12.58 15.72
N THR A 14 -3.75 11.40 15.32
CA THR A 14 -3.08 10.64 14.25
C THR A 14 -4.02 10.44 13.08
N ILE A 15 -3.47 10.44 11.88
CA ILE A 15 -4.24 10.28 10.64
C ILE A 15 -3.90 8.97 9.95
N SER A 16 -4.86 8.40 9.23
CA SER A 16 -4.62 7.19 8.44
C SER A 16 -5.40 7.25 7.14
N GLY A 17 -4.83 6.68 6.09
CA GLY A 17 -5.44 6.62 4.77
C GLY A 17 -5.17 5.29 4.08
N ASP A 18 -6.05 4.95 3.13
CA ASP A 18 -5.83 3.84 2.19
C ASP A 18 -6.51 4.13 0.85
N GLY A 19 -5.97 3.54 -0.21
CA GLY A 19 -6.45 3.71 -1.58
C GLY A 19 -6.82 2.39 -2.24
N THR A 20 -7.90 2.37 -3.02
CA THR A 20 -8.21 1.26 -3.93
C THR A 20 -8.79 1.77 -5.24
N THR A 21 -8.70 0.96 -6.29
CA THR A 21 -9.43 1.21 -7.53
C THR A 21 -10.75 0.44 -7.53
N HIS A 22 -11.84 1.08 -7.99
CA HIS A 22 -13.10 0.41 -8.31
C HIS A 22 -13.60 0.88 -9.68
N LYS A 23 -13.79 -0.05 -10.62
CA LYS A 23 -14.18 0.22 -12.02
C LYS A 23 -13.33 1.32 -12.68
N HIS A 24 -12.00 1.21 -12.54
CA HIS A 24 -11.00 2.16 -13.07
C HIS A 24 -11.02 3.57 -12.47
N VAL A 25 -11.73 3.81 -11.38
CA VAL A 25 -11.67 5.06 -10.61
C VAL A 25 -10.97 4.80 -9.28
N ASN A 26 -10.07 5.69 -8.86
CA ASN A 26 -9.39 5.57 -7.57
C ASN A 26 -10.24 6.17 -6.46
N TYR A 27 -10.25 5.50 -5.31
CA TYR A 27 -10.97 5.91 -4.12
C TYR A 27 -10.05 5.85 -2.92
N GLU A 28 -10.19 6.83 -2.05
CA GLU A 28 -9.37 6.98 -0.85
C GLU A 28 -10.27 7.06 0.38
N SER A 29 -10.00 6.19 1.35
CA SER A 29 -10.62 6.19 2.66
C SER A 29 -9.71 6.91 3.65
N ARG A 30 -10.30 7.72 4.53
CA ARG A 30 -9.55 8.52 5.51
C ARG A 30 -10.15 8.39 6.90
N ASN A 31 -9.29 8.24 7.90
CA ASN A 31 -9.67 8.22 9.31
C ASN A 31 -8.72 9.09 10.14
N VAL A 32 -9.25 9.66 11.23
CA VAL A 32 -8.51 10.40 12.25
C VAL A 32 -8.74 9.71 13.59
N TYR A 33 -7.69 9.58 14.39
CA TYR A 33 -7.77 9.19 15.80
C TYR A 33 -7.50 10.41 16.66
N LEU A 34 -8.48 10.75 17.48
CA LEU A 34 -8.43 11.82 18.46
C LEU A 34 -7.88 11.23 19.74
N ASN A 35 -6.70 11.69 20.16
CA ASN A 35 -6.02 11.18 21.33
C ASN A 35 -6.15 12.17 22.47
N THR A 36 -6.62 11.65 23.59
CA THR A 36 -6.72 12.33 24.88
C THR A 36 -6.06 11.43 25.92
N ALA A 37 -5.66 11.98 27.06
CA ALA A 37 -5.10 11.21 28.17
C ALA A 37 -5.90 9.93 28.51
N ASP A 38 -7.24 10.00 28.45
CA ASP A 38 -8.12 8.90 28.86
C ASP A 38 -8.69 8.07 27.71
N SER A 39 -8.56 8.52 26.45
CA SER A 39 -9.27 7.86 25.34
C SER A 39 -8.67 8.10 23.95
N HIS A 40 -8.83 7.10 23.09
CA HIS A 40 -8.48 7.14 21.66
C HIS A 40 -9.73 6.94 20.81
N THR A 41 -10.21 8.02 20.19
CA THR A 41 -11.50 8.02 19.49
C THR A 41 -11.32 8.13 17.98
N ARG A 42 -11.79 7.12 17.25
CA ARG A 42 -11.81 7.11 15.78
C ARG A 42 -12.91 8.03 15.22
N ARG A 43 -12.57 8.77 14.17
CA ARG A 43 -13.50 9.45 13.26
C ARG A 43 -13.21 9.12 11.81
N PHE A 44 -14.22 8.64 11.10
CA PHE A 44 -14.18 8.41 9.67
C PHE A 44 -14.48 9.69 8.90
N LEU A 45 -13.65 10.03 7.91
CA LEU A 45 -13.79 11.26 7.09
C LEU A 45 -14.41 11.00 5.71
N GLY A 46 -14.85 9.77 5.44
CA GLY A 46 -15.46 9.40 4.16
C GLY A 46 -14.52 8.65 3.22
N VAL A 47 -15.12 8.08 2.18
CA VAL A 47 -14.45 7.62 0.96
C VAL A 47 -14.59 8.71 -0.10
N HIS A 48 -13.50 9.07 -0.76
CA HIS A 48 -13.50 10.12 -1.78
C HIS A 48 -12.89 9.60 -3.07
N ALA A 49 -13.42 10.01 -4.21
CA ALA A 49 -12.77 9.74 -5.49
C ALA A 49 -11.51 10.60 -5.60
N ALA A 50 -10.42 10.02 -6.11
CA ALA A 50 -9.15 10.71 -6.34
C ALA A 50 -8.78 10.59 -7.81
N PRO A 51 -8.47 11.70 -8.52
CA PRO A 51 -8.10 11.67 -9.93
C PRO A 51 -6.89 10.77 -10.22
N ASN A 52 -5.92 10.76 -9.30
CA ASN A 52 -4.76 9.88 -9.31
C ASN A 52 -4.31 9.56 -7.87
N HIS A 53 -3.27 8.75 -7.72
CA HIS A 53 -2.76 8.26 -6.42
C HIS A 53 -1.42 8.90 -6.04
N THR A 54 -1.05 10.07 -6.58
CA THR A 54 0.22 10.69 -6.19
C THR A 54 0.13 11.27 -4.77
N SER A 55 1.27 11.31 -4.08
CA SER A 55 1.37 11.83 -2.72
C SER A 55 0.87 13.27 -2.59
N GLU A 56 1.13 14.11 -3.60
CA GLU A 56 0.66 15.50 -3.64
C GLU A 56 -0.87 15.56 -3.73
N LYS A 57 -1.48 14.74 -4.58
CA LYS A 57 -2.95 14.71 -4.71
C LYS A 57 -3.63 14.13 -3.48
N GLN A 58 -2.98 13.19 -2.81
CA GLN A 58 -3.43 12.69 -1.52
C GLN A 58 -3.42 13.79 -0.45
N LEU A 59 -2.34 14.59 -0.38
CA LEU A 59 -2.25 15.73 0.52
C LEU A 59 -3.27 16.82 0.16
N ASP A 60 -3.43 17.16 -1.11
CA ASP A 60 -4.47 18.11 -1.58
C ASP A 60 -5.86 17.64 -1.13
N GLY A 61 -6.14 16.34 -1.24
CA GLY A 61 -7.38 15.75 -0.77
C GLY A 61 -7.58 15.87 0.75
N TRP A 62 -6.50 15.71 1.54
CA TRP A 62 -6.55 16.00 2.98
C TRP A 62 -6.85 17.48 3.25
N LYS A 63 -6.09 18.40 2.65
CA LYS A 63 -6.26 19.85 2.83
C LYS A 63 -7.68 20.31 2.48
N LYS A 64 -8.22 19.86 1.34
CA LYS A 64 -9.58 20.19 0.89
C LYS A 64 -10.64 19.72 1.88
N ILE A 65 -10.55 18.49 2.39
CA ILE A 65 -11.50 17.97 3.39
C ILE A 65 -11.42 18.79 4.69
N ILE A 66 -10.22 19.12 5.15
CA ILE A 66 -10.06 19.92 6.37
C ILE A 66 -10.59 21.34 6.17
N GLU A 67 -10.30 21.97 5.04
CA GLU A 67 -10.84 23.28 4.68
C GLU A 67 -12.38 23.27 4.68
N ASP A 68 -13.02 22.33 3.98
CA ASP A 68 -14.48 22.18 3.94
C ASP A 68 -15.10 22.03 5.36
N LEU A 69 -14.42 21.28 6.24
CA LEU A 69 -14.87 21.02 7.61
C LEU A 69 -14.80 22.27 8.49
N TYR A 70 -13.71 23.03 8.40
CA TYR A 70 -13.49 24.24 9.19
C TYR A 70 -14.33 25.42 8.65
N GLU A 71 -14.46 25.57 7.33
CA GLU A 71 -15.38 26.56 6.73
C GLU A 71 -16.83 26.31 7.17
N THR A 72 -17.27 25.05 7.12
CA THR A 72 -18.63 24.68 7.56
C THR A 72 -18.81 24.92 9.06
N TYR A 73 -17.79 24.70 9.88
CA TYR A 73 -17.84 24.97 11.30
C TYR A 73 -17.88 26.47 11.59
N ASN A 74 -16.95 27.27 11.05
CA ASN A 74 -16.87 28.71 11.29
C ASN A 74 -18.07 29.48 10.72
N SER A 75 -18.75 28.93 9.71
CA SER A 75 -20.01 29.49 9.20
C SER A 75 -21.24 29.16 10.05
N SER A 76 -21.11 28.21 10.99
CA SER A 76 -22.21 27.83 11.88
C SER A 76 -22.38 28.83 13.02
N PRO A 77 -23.57 28.94 13.65
CA PRO A 77 -23.77 29.78 14.83
C PRO A 77 -22.74 29.51 15.93
N HIS A 78 -22.45 28.23 16.18
CA HIS A 78 -21.44 27.82 17.16
C HIS A 78 -20.03 28.27 16.79
N GLY A 79 -19.61 28.09 15.53
CA GLY A 79 -18.27 28.50 15.09
C GLY A 79 -18.10 30.01 14.91
N MET A 80 -19.18 30.78 14.74
CA MET A 80 -19.11 32.24 14.82
C MET A 80 -18.87 32.73 16.25
N GLU A 81 -19.40 32.02 17.25
CA GLU A 81 -19.16 32.30 18.67
C GLU A 81 -17.75 31.83 19.08
N PHE A 82 -17.31 30.68 18.57
CA PHE A 82 -16.03 30.05 18.90
C PHE A 82 -15.27 29.66 17.62
N PRO A 83 -14.68 30.62 16.90
CA PRO A 83 -13.98 30.35 15.64
C PRO A 83 -12.77 29.45 15.86
N ALA A 84 -12.51 28.57 14.89
CA ALA A 84 -11.39 27.65 14.90
C ALA A 84 -10.53 27.82 13.65
N ASP A 85 -9.21 27.75 13.82
CA ASP A 85 -8.26 27.83 12.71
C ASP A 85 -7.99 26.42 12.14
N LYS A 86 -8.11 26.28 10.82
CA LYS A 86 -7.84 25.03 10.10
C LYS A 86 -6.39 24.55 10.26
N CYS A 87 -5.44 25.47 10.47
CA CYS A 87 -4.05 25.16 10.76
C CYS A 87 -3.88 24.38 12.07
N GLU A 88 -4.83 24.49 13.01
CA GLU A 88 -4.79 23.68 14.25
C GLU A 88 -4.85 22.18 13.97
N PHE A 89 -5.60 21.76 12.93
CA PHE A 89 -5.67 20.35 12.56
C PHE A 89 -4.28 19.80 12.27
N ALA A 90 -3.56 20.43 11.33
CA ALA A 90 -2.24 20.01 10.93
C ALA A 90 -1.24 20.12 12.09
N ARG A 91 -1.30 21.22 12.85
CA ARG A 91 -0.47 21.45 14.05
C ARG A 91 -0.63 20.34 15.08
N LYS A 92 -1.82 19.77 15.26
CA LYS A 92 -2.09 18.68 16.21
C LYS A 92 -1.76 17.29 15.68
N VAL A 93 -1.44 17.12 14.40
CA VAL A 93 -1.04 15.80 13.89
C VAL A 93 0.27 15.39 14.57
N ARG A 94 0.25 14.23 15.23
CA ARG A 94 1.41 13.60 15.89
C ARG A 94 1.93 12.39 15.16
N GLY A 95 1.20 11.91 14.16
CA GLY A 95 1.66 10.80 13.33
C GLY A 95 0.67 10.38 12.27
N MET A 96 1.15 9.52 11.39
CA MET A 96 0.37 8.99 10.28
C MET A 96 0.64 7.50 10.05
N THR A 97 -0.43 6.72 9.87
CA THR A 97 -0.36 5.29 9.52
C THR A 97 -0.79 5.04 8.08
N THR A 98 0.04 4.37 7.30
CA THR A 98 -0.23 3.99 5.89
C THR A 98 0.27 2.58 5.59
N ASP A 99 0.15 2.13 4.33
CA ASP A 99 0.98 1.02 3.83
C ASP A 99 2.46 1.46 3.65
N HIS A 100 3.29 0.54 3.16
CA HIS A 100 4.74 0.74 2.97
C HIS A 100 5.15 1.24 1.58
N ALA A 101 4.22 1.66 0.72
CA ALA A 101 4.54 2.10 -0.62
C ALA A 101 5.31 3.44 -0.62
N GLU A 102 6.16 3.67 -1.62
CA GLU A 102 7.04 4.84 -1.67
C GLU A 102 6.27 6.16 -1.80
N ASP A 103 5.13 6.16 -2.49
CA ASP A 103 4.19 7.27 -2.54
C ASP A 103 3.58 7.56 -1.17
N GLN A 104 3.30 6.55 -0.34
CA GLN A 104 2.82 6.76 1.02
C GLN A 104 3.91 7.31 1.95
N LYS A 105 5.16 6.83 1.82
CA LYS A 105 6.30 7.41 2.54
C LYS A 105 6.53 8.88 2.17
N LYS A 106 6.34 9.23 0.89
CA LYS A 106 6.40 10.61 0.43
C LYS A 106 5.23 11.44 0.98
N LEU A 107 4.02 10.89 1.02
CA LEU A 107 2.87 11.56 1.63
C LEU A 107 3.13 11.91 3.10
N GLN A 108 3.66 10.97 3.89
CA GLN A 108 4.00 11.23 5.30
C GLN A 108 4.97 12.40 5.46
N ARG A 109 5.98 12.53 4.59
CA ARG A 109 6.90 13.70 4.59
C ARG A 109 6.17 14.99 4.27
N LEU A 110 5.31 14.98 3.26
CA LEU A 110 4.54 16.16 2.87
C LEU A 110 3.55 16.59 3.96
N VAL A 111 2.97 15.64 4.70
CA VAL A 111 2.12 15.93 5.87
C VAL A 111 2.93 16.52 7.02
N GLU A 112 4.12 15.99 7.29
CA GLU A 112 5.04 16.54 8.30
C GLU A 112 5.44 17.98 7.97
N GLU A 113 5.78 18.26 6.70
CA GLU A 113 6.05 19.61 6.20
C GLU A 113 4.83 20.53 6.35
N TRP A 114 3.63 20.03 6.02
CA TRP A 114 2.39 20.78 6.17
C TRP A 114 2.09 21.11 7.64
N LYS A 115 2.27 20.15 8.55
CA LYS A 115 2.18 20.36 10.00
C LYS A 115 3.12 21.47 10.45
N ARG A 116 4.39 21.40 10.05
CA ARG A 116 5.38 22.41 10.43
C ARG A 116 4.95 23.78 9.95
N ALA A 117 4.61 23.92 8.68
CA ALA A 117 4.15 25.18 8.10
C ALA A 117 2.95 25.78 8.86
N CYS A 118 1.93 24.97 9.18
CA CYS A 118 0.77 25.42 9.95
C CYS A 118 1.11 25.84 11.38
N ASP A 119 2.07 25.18 12.05
CA ASP A 119 2.51 25.60 13.37
C ASP A 119 3.18 26.98 13.33
N ARG A 120 4.07 27.22 12.34
CA ARG A 120 4.77 28.51 12.20
C ARG A 120 3.80 29.61 11.82
N GLU A 121 2.82 29.33 10.95
CA GLU A 121 1.74 30.27 10.59
C GLU A 121 0.96 30.73 11.84
N ILE A 122 0.51 29.79 12.68
CA ILE A 122 -0.21 30.11 13.93
C ILE A 122 0.66 30.94 14.88
N ARG A 123 1.94 30.62 15.02
CA ARG A 123 2.87 31.39 15.88
C ARG A 123 3.06 32.81 15.36
N GLY A 124 3.25 32.96 14.05
CA GLY A 124 3.42 34.24 13.37
C GLY A 124 2.21 35.15 13.53
N GLU A 125 1.02 34.62 13.33
CA GLU A 125 -0.23 35.37 13.49
C GLU A 125 -0.41 35.84 14.93
N LYS A 126 -0.14 34.97 15.91
CA LYS A 126 -0.21 35.33 17.33
C LYS A 126 0.82 36.39 17.72
N ALA A 127 2.05 36.27 17.21
CA ALA A 127 3.12 37.22 17.46
C ALA A 127 2.74 38.60 16.89
N MET A 128 2.25 38.63 15.65
CA MET A 128 1.82 39.85 14.97
C MET A 128 0.66 40.53 15.70
N LEU A 129 -0.35 39.78 16.16
CA LEU A 129 -1.49 40.33 16.93
C LEU A 129 -1.08 40.88 18.31
N SER A 130 0.00 40.35 18.89
CA SER A 130 0.48 40.75 20.21
C SER A 130 1.56 41.83 20.14
N MET A 131 2.04 42.17 18.94
CA MET A 131 3.13 43.11 18.73
C MET A 131 2.66 44.56 18.89
N ALA A 132 3.51 45.40 19.49
CA ALA A 132 3.24 46.82 19.62
C ALA A 132 3.24 47.51 18.23
N PRO A 133 2.34 48.48 17.96
CA PRO A 133 2.28 49.16 16.68
C PRO A 133 3.61 49.75 16.23
N GLU A 134 4.42 50.24 17.17
CA GLU A 134 5.73 50.84 16.92
C GLU A 134 6.75 49.86 16.33
N THR A 135 6.58 48.55 16.57
CA THR A 135 7.43 47.48 16.02
C THR A 135 6.82 46.85 14.77
N LEU A 136 5.49 46.74 14.70
CA LEU A 136 4.80 46.13 13.57
C LEU A 136 4.77 47.04 12.34
N ILE A 137 4.55 48.35 12.53
CA ILE A 137 4.45 49.31 11.42
C ILE A 137 5.74 49.34 10.56
N PRO A 138 6.96 49.41 11.13
CA PRO A 138 8.18 49.35 10.33
C PRO A 138 8.30 48.08 9.47
N LEU A 139 7.96 46.91 10.03
CA LEU A 139 7.98 45.64 9.29
C LEU A 139 7.01 45.65 8.12
N LEU A 140 5.80 46.18 8.34
CA LEU A 140 4.81 46.33 7.28
C LEU A 140 5.26 47.31 6.20
N VAL A 141 5.86 48.44 6.58
CA VAL A 141 6.36 49.45 5.64
C VAL A 141 7.50 48.86 4.79
N ASP A 142 8.45 48.17 5.41
CA ASP A 142 9.60 47.60 4.70
C ASP A 142 9.18 46.51 3.70
N GLU A 143 8.32 45.57 4.11
CA GLU A 143 7.82 44.53 3.20
C GLU A 143 6.88 45.08 2.13
N SER A 144 6.07 46.09 2.45
CA SER A 144 5.24 46.77 1.45
C SER A 144 6.10 47.51 0.43
N ALA A 145 7.17 48.18 0.85
CA ALA A 145 8.11 48.85 -0.05
C ALA A 145 8.75 47.86 -1.02
N ARG A 146 9.18 46.67 -0.54
CA ARG A 146 9.71 45.60 -1.40
C ARG A 146 8.68 45.10 -2.40
N ALA A 147 7.44 44.86 -1.96
CA ALA A 147 6.36 44.40 -2.85
C ALA A 147 6.01 45.43 -3.94
N VAL A 148 6.10 46.73 -3.61
CA VAL A 148 5.96 47.84 -4.58
C VAL A 148 7.12 47.86 -5.57
N GLU A 149 8.36 47.65 -5.12
CA GLU A 149 9.52 47.56 -6.00
C GLU A 149 9.44 46.35 -6.96
N GLU A 150 9.00 45.18 -6.48
CA GLU A 150 8.85 43.96 -7.29
C GLU A 150 7.93 44.14 -8.51
N VAL A 151 6.96 45.05 -8.43
CA VAL A 151 6.05 45.37 -9.55
C VAL A 151 6.53 46.51 -10.44
N GLY A 152 7.72 47.07 -10.17
CA GLY A 152 8.30 48.16 -10.94
C GLY A 152 8.07 49.55 -10.34
N GLY A 153 7.75 49.64 -9.05
CA GLY A 153 7.60 50.90 -8.32
C GLY A 153 6.15 51.35 -8.14
N LEU A 154 5.98 52.51 -7.50
CA LEU A 154 4.68 52.99 -7.01
C LEU A 154 3.67 53.22 -8.13
N GLU A 155 4.09 53.72 -9.29
CA GLU A 155 3.20 53.94 -10.44
C GLU A 155 2.60 52.62 -10.95
N ALA A 156 3.42 51.58 -11.06
CA ALA A 156 2.99 50.25 -11.47
C ALA A 156 2.08 49.59 -10.42
N TRP A 157 2.39 49.77 -9.13
CA TRP A 157 1.53 49.31 -8.03
C TRP A 157 0.14 49.96 -8.07
N THR A 158 0.09 51.29 -8.25
CA THR A 158 -1.18 52.04 -8.26
C THR A 158 -2.03 51.70 -9.49
N ALA A 159 -1.39 51.23 -10.58
CA ALA A 159 -2.06 50.77 -11.79
C ALA A 159 -2.64 49.34 -11.67
N LEU A 160 -2.30 48.57 -10.62
CA LEU A 160 -2.91 47.27 -10.34
C LEU A 160 -4.38 47.42 -9.97
N SER A 161 -5.18 46.42 -10.31
CA SER A 161 -6.57 46.35 -9.84
C SER A 161 -6.64 46.21 -8.31
N GLU A 162 -7.75 46.64 -7.72
CA GLU A 162 -8.01 46.49 -6.27
C GLU A 162 -7.84 45.04 -5.80
N HIS A 163 -8.30 44.08 -6.61
CA HIS A 163 -8.15 42.65 -6.34
C HIS A 163 -6.67 42.20 -6.31
N GLU A 164 -5.85 42.71 -7.22
CA GLU A 164 -4.42 42.40 -7.26
C GLU A 164 -3.66 43.03 -6.09
N GLN A 165 -3.99 44.29 -5.74
CA GLN A 165 -3.43 44.95 -4.57
C GLN A 165 -3.80 44.20 -3.28
N ASP A 166 -5.06 43.79 -3.12
CA ASP A 166 -5.52 42.99 -1.99
C ASP A 166 -4.81 41.64 -1.89
N THR A 167 -4.60 40.97 -3.04
CA THR A 167 -3.88 39.70 -3.09
C THR A 167 -2.44 39.87 -2.62
N ARG A 168 -1.75 40.91 -3.09
CA ARG A 168 -0.37 41.21 -2.68
C ARG A 168 -0.28 41.67 -1.22
N ASN A 169 -1.24 42.43 -0.73
CA ASN A 169 -1.32 42.79 0.70
C ASN A 169 -1.45 41.55 1.59
N LYS A 170 -2.27 40.57 1.19
CA LYS A 170 -2.34 39.27 1.89
C LYS A 170 -1.01 38.51 1.82
N GLU A 171 -0.30 38.56 0.70
CA GLU A 171 1.04 37.96 0.58
C GLU A 171 2.07 38.62 1.50
N ILE A 172 2.05 39.96 1.63
CA ILE A 172 2.90 40.71 2.57
C ILE A 172 2.63 40.24 4.00
N MET A 173 1.37 40.22 4.42
CA MET A 173 0.98 39.76 5.76
C MET A 173 1.43 38.31 6.01
N LYS A 174 1.30 37.45 4.99
CA LYS A 174 1.76 36.06 5.06
C LYS A 174 3.28 35.95 5.18
N LYS A 175 4.05 36.76 4.45
CA LYS A 175 5.51 36.81 4.54
C LYS A 175 5.97 37.22 5.94
N ILE A 176 5.37 38.29 6.49
CA ILE A 176 5.68 38.77 7.85
C ILE A 176 5.31 37.71 8.88
N SER A 177 4.11 37.15 8.80
CA SER A 177 3.66 36.08 9.69
C SER A 177 4.61 34.88 9.65
N ALA A 178 5.01 34.43 8.45
CA ALA A 178 5.96 33.32 8.32
C ALA A 178 7.32 33.63 8.99
N HIS A 179 7.83 34.85 8.83
CA HIS A 179 9.08 35.27 9.47
C HIS A 179 8.98 35.27 11.00
N LEU A 180 7.96 35.94 11.55
CA LEU A 180 7.73 35.99 13.00
C LEU A 180 7.45 34.60 13.58
N GLY A 181 6.77 33.74 12.83
CA GLY A 181 6.51 32.36 13.19
C GLY A 181 7.79 31.54 13.36
N GLU A 182 8.74 31.71 12.46
CA GLU A 182 10.05 31.05 12.52
C GLU A 182 10.92 31.60 13.66
N GLU A 183 10.88 32.90 13.93
CA GLU A 183 11.55 33.50 15.08
C GLU A 183 10.97 32.95 16.40
N CYS A 184 9.65 32.92 16.52
CA CYS A 184 8.96 32.37 17.68
C CYS A 184 9.27 30.88 17.89
N TYR A 185 9.36 30.10 16.80
CA TYR A 185 9.77 28.71 16.87
C TYR A 185 11.25 28.59 17.28
N SER A 186 12.13 29.41 16.71
CA SER A 186 13.56 29.41 17.01
C SER A 186 13.87 29.77 18.46
N ALA A 187 13.05 30.61 19.08
CA ALA A 187 13.15 31.00 20.49
C ALA A 187 12.74 29.90 21.48
N LEU A 188 12.09 28.82 21.02
CA LEU A 188 11.74 27.69 21.87
C LEU A 188 12.99 26.93 22.34
N SER A 189 12.86 26.31 23.51
CA SER A 189 13.83 25.30 23.98
C SER A 189 13.84 24.08 23.06
N ASP A 190 14.91 23.29 23.12
CA ASP A 190 15.02 22.08 22.29
C ASP A 190 13.93 21.05 22.60
N ASP A 191 13.51 20.94 23.88
CA ASP A 191 12.41 20.08 24.30
C ASP A 191 11.06 20.53 23.71
N GLU A 192 10.80 21.84 23.72
CA GLU A 192 9.58 22.41 23.12
C GLU A 192 9.57 22.28 21.60
N LYS A 193 10.73 22.46 20.94
CA LYS A 193 10.88 22.22 19.49
C LYS A 193 10.59 20.76 19.16
N HIS A 194 11.17 19.84 19.93
CA HIS A 194 10.97 18.41 19.76
C HIS A 194 9.49 18.03 19.93
N ALA A 195 8.84 18.52 20.99
CA ALA A 195 7.40 18.28 21.22
C ALA A 195 6.51 18.93 20.14
N THR A 196 6.87 20.11 19.66
CA THR A 196 6.12 20.82 18.60
C THR A 196 6.18 20.05 17.27
N ASP A 197 7.38 19.65 16.88
CA ASP A 197 7.65 18.97 15.62
C ASP A 197 7.44 17.46 15.65
N LEU A 198 7.01 16.91 16.80
CA LEU A 198 6.73 15.49 16.97
C LEU A 198 5.80 14.98 15.86
N PHE A 199 6.33 14.06 15.05
CA PHE A 199 5.62 13.37 13.99
C PHE A 199 6.12 11.93 13.84
N VAL A 200 5.26 10.97 14.12
CA VAL A 200 5.58 9.54 14.11
C VAL A 200 5.04 8.88 12.84
N ARG A 201 5.92 8.16 12.13
CA ARG A 201 5.58 7.42 10.92
C ARG A 201 5.25 5.97 11.28
N GLY A 202 3.99 5.59 11.10
CA GLY A 202 3.51 4.24 11.32
C GLY A 202 3.25 3.52 10.01
N TYR A 203 3.45 2.20 10.00
CA TYR A 203 3.20 1.38 8.82
C TYR A 203 2.44 0.10 9.14
N CYS A 204 1.46 -0.22 8.31
CA CYS A 204 0.51 -1.32 8.51
C CYS A 204 1.19 -2.67 8.71
N CYS A 205 0.91 -3.31 9.87
CA CYS A 205 1.49 -4.62 10.21
C CYS A 205 1.09 -5.74 9.24
N MET A 206 -0.08 -5.65 8.62
CA MET A 206 -0.55 -6.62 7.62
C MET A 206 0.32 -6.64 6.37
N HIS A 207 0.79 -5.46 5.95
CA HIS A 207 1.70 -5.33 4.81
C HIS A 207 3.10 -5.82 5.16
N LYS A 208 3.57 -5.70 6.41
CA LYS A 208 4.84 -6.28 6.85
C LYS A 208 4.82 -7.80 6.73
N GLU A 209 3.77 -8.43 7.25
CA GLU A 209 3.55 -9.87 7.15
C GLU A 209 3.48 -10.32 5.69
N LEU A 210 2.65 -9.67 4.87
CA LEU A 210 2.53 -10.00 3.44
C LEU A 210 3.87 -9.92 2.70
N ASN A 211 4.62 -8.85 2.94
CA ASN A 211 5.91 -8.66 2.29
C ASN A 211 6.95 -9.65 2.81
N SER A 212 6.91 -10.05 4.08
CA SER A 212 7.77 -11.09 4.63
C SER A 212 7.57 -12.45 3.94
N VAL A 213 6.30 -12.83 3.65
CA VAL A 213 5.98 -14.03 2.88
C VAL A 213 6.53 -13.90 1.45
N LYS A 214 6.40 -12.73 0.82
CA LYS A 214 6.99 -12.49 -0.52
C LYS A 214 8.51 -12.63 -0.50
N GLY A 215 9.18 -12.04 0.48
CA GLY A 215 10.64 -12.14 0.64
C GLY A 215 11.11 -13.56 0.86
N GLY A 216 10.42 -14.31 1.71
CA GLY A 216 10.68 -15.74 1.91
C GLY A 216 10.48 -16.54 0.62
N ASN A 217 9.37 -16.31 -0.09
CA ASN A 217 9.10 -16.98 -1.37
C ASN A 217 10.17 -16.65 -2.43
N THR A 218 10.67 -15.41 -2.48
CA THR A 218 11.76 -15.04 -3.40
C THR A 218 13.00 -15.89 -3.17
N LYS A 219 13.47 -16.03 -1.91
CA LYS A 219 14.66 -16.85 -1.61
C LYS A 219 14.39 -18.35 -1.77
N MET A 220 13.18 -18.80 -1.46
CA MET A 220 12.74 -20.18 -1.65
C MET A 220 12.80 -20.59 -3.13
N VAL A 221 12.30 -19.74 -4.04
CA VAL A 221 12.30 -20.02 -5.48
C VAL A 221 13.72 -20.10 -6.03
N THR A 222 14.63 -19.22 -5.59
CA THR A 222 16.03 -19.21 -6.05
C THR A 222 16.89 -20.30 -5.42
N PHE A 223 16.44 -20.91 -4.31
CA PHE A 223 17.19 -21.96 -3.61
C PHE A 223 17.51 -23.15 -4.52
N TRP A 224 16.55 -23.59 -5.33
CA TRP A 224 16.70 -24.77 -6.18
C TRP A 224 17.88 -24.64 -7.14
N GLU A 225 17.95 -23.53 -7.88
CA GLU A 225 19.05 -23.24 -8.79
C GLU A 225 20.38 -23.05 -8.04
N ALA A 226 20.38 -22.29 -6.93
CA ALA A 226 21.56 -22.06 -6.12
C ALA A 226 22.14 -23.35 -5.51
N ALA A 227 21.29 -24.34 -5.24
CA ALA A 227 21.69 -25.65 -4.74
C ALA A 227 22.02 -26.66 -5.85
N GLY A 228 21.89 -26.28 -7.13
CA GLY A 228 22.09 -27.18 -8.27
C GLY A 228 21.03 -28.29 -8.37
N LEU A 229 19.82 -28.04 -7.85
CA LEU A 229 18.72 -28.99 -7.78
C LEU A 229 17.64 -28.67 -8.82
N THR A 230 16.91 -29.70 -9.26
CA THR A 230 15.71 -29.50 -10.08
C THR A 230 14.60 -28.91 -9.22
N GLY A 231 14.20 -27.68 -9.55
CA GLY A 231 13.10 -26.99 -8.90
C GLY A 231 11.71 -27.45 -9.39
N PRO A 232 10.65 -26.78 -8.91
CA PRO A 232 9.28 -27.06 -9.30
C PRO A 232 9.04 -27.05 -10.80
N ILE A 233 8.14 -27.93 -11.25
CA ILE A 233 7.69 -27.93 -12.64
C ILE A 233 7.12 -26.58 -13.05
N LYS A 234 7.42 -26.15 -14.28
CA LYS A 234 6.86 -24.93 -14.84
C LYS A 234 5.38 -25.14 -15.17
N LEU A 235 4.51 -24.30 -14.62
CA LEU A 235 3.06 -24.36 -14.86
C LEU A 235 2.69 -23.46 -16.04
N MET A 236 3.10 -23.88 -17.23
CA MET A 236 2.95 -23.13 -18.48
C MET A 236 1.47 -22.96 -18.86
N ASN A 237 1.10 -21.78 -19.38
CA ASN A 237 -0.20 -21.63 -20.02
C ASN A 237 -0.23 -22.42 -21.35
N ARG A 238 -1.40 -22.56 -21.96
CA ARG A 238 -1.58 -23.33 -23.21
C ARG A 238 -0.57 -22.93 -24.29
N ASP A 239 -0.41 -21.63 -24.53
CA ASP A 239 0.37 -21.13 -25.65
C ASP A 239 1.88 -21.31 -25.39
N ASN A 240 2.33 -21.12 -24.15
CA ASN A 240 3.70 -21.40 -23.74
C ASN A 240 4.01 -22.90 -23.78
N ALA A 241 3.07 -23.76 -23.36
CA ALA A 241 3.24 -25.20 -23.44
C ALA A 241 3.34 -25.67 -24.91
N ALA A 242 2.54 -25.11 -25.80
CA ALA A 242 2.63 -25.37 -27.24
C ALA A 242 3.96 -24.87 -27.83
N ALA A 243 4.41 -23.67 -27.44
CA ALA A 243 5.69 -23.12 -27.86
C ALA A 243 6.89 -23.96 -27.38
N ALA A 244 6.84 -24.47 -26.14
CA ALA A 244 7.89 -25.34 -25.60
C ALA A 244 7.91 -26.73 -26.27
N ALA A 245 6.75 -27.24 -26.69
CA ALA A 245 6.64 -28.55 -27.34
C ALA A 245 7.04 -28.54 -28.83
N PHE A 246 7.14 -27.37 -29.47
CA PHE A 246 7.32 -27.26 -30.92
C PHE A 246 8.68 -27.77 -31.43
N GLY A 247 9.66 -27.99 -30.55
CA GLY A 247 10.97 -28.59 -30.87
C GLY A 247 11.93 -27.66 -31.63
N GLY A 248 13.16 -27.54 -31.13
CA GLY A 248 14.23 -26.71 -31.71
C GLY A 248 14.46 -25.38 -30.97
N SER A 249 15.70 -24.88 -30.96
CA SER A 249 16.09 -23.65 -30.24
C SER A 249 15.51 -22.38 -30.90
N SER A 250 14.21 -22.15 -30.72
CA SER A 250 13.53 -20.94 -31.17
C SER A 250 13.45 -19.90 -30.06
N ALA A 251 13.45 -18.61 -30.43
CA ALA A 251 13.23 -17.52 -29.48
C ALA A 251 11.89 -17.65 -28.74
N ALA A 252 10.88 -18.26 -29.36
CA ALA A 252 9.58 -18.52 -28.75
C ALA A 252 9.66 -19.57 -27.63
N GLN A 253 10.43 -20.65 -27.82
CA GLN A 253 10.65 -21.66 -26.77
C GLN A 253 11.39 -21.06 -25.59
N SER A 254 12.52 -20.38 -25.83
CA SER A 254 13.30 -19.77 -24.75
C SER A 254 12.48 -18.74 -23.96
N ARG A 255 11.67 -17.93 -24.66
CA ARG A 255 10.73 -17.00 -24.01
C ARG A 255 9.67 -17.74 -23.20
N ALA A 256 9.09 -18.82 -23.72
CA ALA A 256 8.08 -19.60 -23.02
C ALA A 256 8.63 -20.20 -21.71
N GLU A 257 9.86 -20.69 -21.72
CA GLU A 257 10.56 -21.20 -20.54
C GLU A 257 10.89 -20.08 -19.54
N GLU A 258 11.36 -18.92 -20.03
CA GLU A 258 11.73 -17.76 -19.22
C GLU A 258 10.53 -17.14 -18.50
N VAL A 259 9.41 -16.93 -19.19
CA VAL A 259 8.24 -16.24 -18.63
C VAL A 259 7.33 -17.17 -17.79
N SER A 260 7.51 -18.48 -17.91
CA SER A 260 6.69 -19.45 -17.17
C SER A 260 7.21 -19.63 -15.75
N VAL A 261 6.27 -19.68 -14.80
CA VAL A 261 6.55 -19.80 -13.36
C VAL A 261 5.96 -21.11 -12.85
N GLY A 262 6.63 -21.74 -11.89
CA GLY A 262 6.19 -22.96 -11.19
C GLY A 262 6.02 -22.73 -9.69
N GLY A 263 5.92 -23.81 -8.93
CA GLY A 263 6.02 -23.77 -7.47
C GLY A 263 4.73 -23.38 -6.74
N ALA A 264 4.84 -23.32 -5.41
CA ALA A 264 3.69 -23.27 -4.51
C ALA A 264 2.77 -22.06 -4.73
N VAL A 265 3.32 -20.86 -4.90
CA VAL A 265 2.52 -19.64 -5.11
C VAL A 265 1.76 -19.70 -6.44
N LYS A 266 2.39 -20.22 -7.50
CA LYS A 266 1.71 -20.38 -8.79
C LYS A 266 0.61 -21.44 -8.70
N THR A 267 0.88 -22.56 -8.05
CA THR A 267 -0.10 -23.64 -7.81
C THR A 267 -1.31 -23.13 -7.05
N THR A 268 -1.12 -22.45 -5.92
CA THR A 268 -2.22 -21.89 -5.11
C THR A 268 -2.99 -20.78 -5.84
N SER A 269 -2.35 -20.02 -6.74
CA SER A 269 -3.04 -19.05 -7.60
C SER A 269 -3.95 -19.75 -8.62
N LEU A 270 -3.45 -20.81 -9.27
CA LEU A 270 -4.27 -21.59 -10.22
C LEU A 270 -5.39 -22.34 -9.49
N ALA A 271 -5.10 -22.90 -8.32
CA ALA A 271 -6.09 -23.54 -7.47
C ALA A 271 -7.19 -22.56 -7.07
N GLY A 272 -6.87 -21.32 -6.69
CA GLY A 272 -7.89 -20.28 -6.46
C GLY A 272 -8.71 -19.95 -7.70
N ALA A 273 -8.07 -19.85 -8.87
CA ALA A 273 -8.81 -19.63 -10.13
C ALA A 273 -9.75 -20.79 -10.48
N ILE A 274 -9.51 -22.01 -10.00
CA ILE A 274 -10.42 -23.15 -10.20
C ILE A 274 -11.44 -23.23 -9.07
N PHE A 275 -11.00 -23.20 -7.82
CA PHE A 275 -11.79 -23.58 -6.63
C PHE A 275 -12.43 -22.39 -5.89
N HIS A 276 -12.02 -21.16 -6.19
CA HIS A 276 -12.60 -19.93 -5.62
C HIS A 276 -12.35 -18.74 -6.57
N HIS A 277 -13.02 -18.77 -7.71
CA HIS A 277 -12.75 -17.85 -8.81
C HIS A 277 -13.31 -16.45 -8.48
N LYS A 278 -12.61 -15.39 -8.93
CA LYS A 278 -13.01 -13.98 -8.68
C LYS A 278 -14.34 -13.56 -9.30
N ASP A 279 -14.73 -14.21 -10.39
CA ASP A 279 -16.03 -14.10 -11.07
C ASP A 279 -16.89 -15.23 -10.52
N ASP A 280 -17.95 -14.88 -9.78
CA ASP A 280 -18.82 -15.79 -9.06
C ASP A 280 -19.59 -16.75 -9.97
N LYS A 281 -19.70 -16.43 -11.27
CA LYS A 281 -20.28 -17.31 -12.29
C LYS A 281 -19.33 -18.35 -12.86
N LYS A 282 -18.04 -18.30 -12.51
CA LYS A 282 -17.01 -19.18 -13.08
C LYS A 282 -16.35 -20.02 -11.99
N GLY A 283 -15.59 -21.03 -12.42
CA GLY A 283 -14.87 -21.95 -11.54
C GLY A 283 -15.69 -23.16 -11.13
N GLN A 284 -15.14 -23.93 -10.20
CA GLN A 284 -15.64 -25.20 -9.68
C GLN A 284 -16.00 -25.11 -8.19
N GLN A 285 -16.12 -23.91 -7.65
CA GLN A 285 -16.25 -23.66 -6.21
C GLN A 285 -17.43 -24.35 -5.55
N ASP A 286 -18.63 -24.30 -6.13
CA ASP A 286 -19.79 -24.99 -5.56
C ASP A 286 -19.73 -26.50 -5.82
N THR A 287 -19.23 -26.94 -6.98
CA THR A 287 -19.00 -28.36 -7.27
C THR A 287 -18.03 -29.00 -6.27
N LEU A 288 -16.96 -28.27 -5.91
CA LEU A 288 -15.99 -28.69 -4.91
C LEU A 288 -16.64 -28.82 -3.52
N ARG A 289 -17.42 -27.81 -3.12
CA ARG A 289 -18.13 -27.82 -1.83
C ARG A 289 -19.08 -29.01 -1.71
N ILE A 290 -19.84 -29.30 -2.76
CA ILE A 290 -20.73 -30.46 -2.82
C ILE A 290 -19.92 -31.77 -2.77
N PHE A 291 -18.79 -31.85 -3.48
CA PHE A 291 -17.92 -33.03 -3.44
C PHE A 291 -17.35 -33.28 -2.04
N PHE A 292 -16.92 -32.23 -1.34
CA PHE A 292 -16.38 -32.33 0.03
C PHE A 292 -17.48 -32.69 1.04
N GLU A 293 -18.69 -32.15 0.88
CA GLU A 293 -19.84 -32.52 1.70
C GLU A 293 -20.24 -33.99 1.51
N ALA A 294 -20.18 -34.50 0.28
CA ALA A 294 -20.47 -35.91 -0.01
C ALA A 294 -19.33 -36.88 0.36
N SER A 295 -18.11 -36.38 0.61
CA SER A 295 -16.96 -37.20 0.98
C SER A 295 -17.07 -37.65 2.44
N SER A 296 -16.94 -38.94 2.71
CA SER A 296 -16.91 -39.48 4.07
C SER A 296 -15.71 -39.01 4.90
N THR A 297 -14.65 -38.51 4.25
CA THR A 297 -13.45 -37.98 4.90
C THR A 297 -13.66 -36.58 5.47
N VAL A 298 -14.50 -35.74 4.84
CA VAL A 298 -14.73 -34.34 5.24
C VAL A 298 -16.15 -34.13 5.77
N GLY A 299 -17.16 -34.57 5.03
CA GLY A 299 -18.57 -34.52 5.45
C GLY A 299 -19.12 -33.10 5.63
N ALA A 300 -18.48 -32.08 5.04
CA ALA A 300 -18.85 -30.69 5.20
C ALA A 300 -18.51 -29.84 3.97
N MET A 301 -19.26 -28.77 3.76
CA MET A 301 -18.94 -27.76 2.74
C MET A 301 -17.74 -26.91 3.16
N VAL A 302 -16.56 -27.19 2.61
CA VAL A 302 -15.34 -26.41 2.84
C VAL A 302 -15.14 -25.37 1.76
N ARG A 303 -14.80 -24.13 2.15
CA ARG A 303 -14.51 -23.05 1.21
C ARG A 303 -13.00 -22.92 0.98
N PHE A 304 -12.57 -23.03 -0.27
CA PHE A 304 -11.17 -22.83 -0.61
C PHE A 304 -10.71 -21.39 -0.30
N PRO A 305 -9.47 -21.17 0.18
CA PRO A 305 -8.94 -19.84 0.43
C PRO A 305 -8.94 -18.90 -0.79
N ASP A 306 -9.20 -17.62 -0.58
CA ASP A 306 -9.38 -16.61 -1.64
C ASP A 306 -8.02 -16.06 -2.12
N THR A 307 -7.31 -16.82 -2.96
CA THR A 307 -6.06 -16.38 -3.61
C THR A 307 -6.29 -15.58 -4.90
N SER A 308 -7.54 -15.48 -5.35
CA SER A 308 -7.92 -14.71 -6.54
C SER A 308 -8.01 -13.19 -6.28
N ASN A 309 -8.12 -12.80 -5.01
CA ASN A 309 -8.13 -11.42 -4.55
C ASN A 309 -6.92 -11.16 -3.65
N THR A 310 -6.52 -9.89 -3.52
CA THR A 310 -5.45 -9.50 -2.58
C THR A 310 -5.94 -9.68 -1.14
N ARG A 311 -5.69 -10.86 -0.57
CA ARG A 311 -5.89 -11.14 0.85
C ARG A 311 -4.59 -11.59 1.47
N TYR A 312 -4.28 -11.00 2.63
CA TYR A 312 -3.17 -11.42 3.48
C TYR A 312 -3.26 -12.93 3.78
N GLN A 313 -2.12 -13.61 3.81
CA GLN A 313 -1.99 -15.05 4.12
C GLN A 313 -2.70 -16.03 3.17
N SER A 314 -3.41 -15.57 2.15
CA SER A 314 -4.24 -16.42 1.26
C SER A 314 -3.47 -17.58 0.63
N HIS A 315 -2.23 -17.37 0.20
CA HIS A 315 -1.39 -18.45 -0.36
C HIS A 315 -0.95 -19.47 0.70
N CYS A 316 -0.68 -19.03 1.93
CA CYS A 316 -0.36 -19.92 3.05
C CYS A 316 -1.58 -20.78 3.44
N GLU A 317 -2.75 -20.15 3.54
CA GLU A 317 -4.01 -20.85 3.79
C GLU A 317 -4.34 -21.85 2.69
N ALA A 318 -4.17 -21.45 1.42
CA ALA A 318 -4.38 -22.34 0.28
C ALA A 318 -3.40 -23.52 0.29
N ALA A 319 -2.15 -23.30 0.70
CA ALA A 319 -1.19 -24.39 0.87
C ALA A 319 -1.62 -25.36 1.98
N ALA A 320 -2.08 -24.86 3.12
CA ALA A 320 -2.61 -25.69 4.21
C ALA A 320 -3.80 -26.53 3.73
N GLU A 321 -4.75 -25.89 3.06
CA GLU A 321 -5.94 -26.54 2.52
C GLU A 321 -5.61 -27.66 1.51
N LEU A 322 -4.72 -27.36 0.54
CA LEU A 322 -4.31 -28.33 -0.46
C LEU A 322 -3.57 -29.52 0.15
N LEU A 323 -2.72 -29.31 1.16
CA LEU A 323 -1.95 -30.40 1.77
C LEU A 323 -2.80 -31.28 2.69
N VAL A 324 -3.72 -30.70 3.46
CA VAL A 324 -4.60 -31.47 4.36
C VAL A 324 -5.50 -32.40 3.57
N HIS A 325 -6.03 -31.94 2.43
CA HIS A 325 -6.97 -32.68 1.60
C HIS A 325 -6.36 -33.12 0.26
N LEU A 326 -5.03 -33.31 0.20
CA LEU A 326 -4.29 -33.58 -1.04
C LEU A 326 -4.90 -34.70 -1.90
N PRO A 327 -5.25 -35.89 -1.35
CA PRO A 327 -5.88 -36.94 -2.14
C PRO A 327 -7.25 -36.52 -2.70
N LEU A 328 -8.07 -35.85 -1.90
CA LEU A 328 -9.41 -35.41 -2.30
C LEU A 328 -9.38 -34.36 -3.40
N TYR A 329 -8.40 -33.43 -3.38
CA TYR A 329 -8.25 -32.47 -4.47
C TYR A 329 -7.84 -33.14 -5.79
N MET A 330 -7.00 -34.19 -5.73
CA MET A 330 -6.66 -34.97 -6.92
C MET A 330 -7.86 -35.77 -7.45
N GLU A 331 -8.59 -36.46 -6.57
CA GLU A 331 -9.82 -37.20 -6.91
C GLU A 331 -10.90 -36.27 -7.48
N PHE A 332 -11.07 -35.08 -6.89
CA PHE A 332 -12.01 -34.08 -7.38
C PHE A 332 -11.66 -33.63 -8.81
N LEU A 333 -10.38 -33.35 -9.09
CA LEU A 333 -9.94 -32.97 -10.42
C LEU A 333 -10.18 -34.10 -11.43
N GLU A 334 -9.91 -35.35 -11.05
CA GLU A 334 -10.22 -36.53 -11.87
C GLU A 334 -11.72 -36.66 -12.18
N MET A 335 -12.58 -36.46 -11.18
CA MET A 335 -14.03 -36.43 -11.38
C MET A 335 -14.46 -35.29 -12.32
N VAL A 336 -13.89 -34.09 -12.16
CA VAL A 336 -14.15 -32.94 -13.06
C VAL A 336 -13.70 -33.24 -14.49
N ARG A 337 -12.56 -33.92 -14.68
CA ARG A 337 -12.09 -34.38 -15.99
C ARG A 337 -13.09 -35.35 -16.60
N ASP A 338 -13.48 -36.37 -15.86
CA ASP A 338 -14.28 -37.49 -16.37
C ASP A 338 -15.73 -37.11 -16.66
N LYS A 339 -16.25 -36.09 -15.97
CA LYS A 339 -17.58 -35.51 -16.21
C LYS A 339 -17.68 -34.74 -17.52
N LYS A 340 -16.56 -34.30 -18.11
CA LYS A 340 -16.56 -33.55 -19.38
C LYS A 340 -16.74 -34.49 -20.57
N ASP A 341 -17.41 -34.00 -21.61
CA ASP A 341 -17.56 -34.73 -22.88
C ASP A 341 -16.21 -35.13 -23.48
N SER A 342 -15.21 -34.25 -23.40
CA SER A 342 -13.86 -34.53 -23.91
C SER A 342 -13.07 -35.51 -23.05
N ARG A 343 -13.49 -35.75 -21.80
CA ARG A 343 -12.76 -36.52 -20.77
C ARG A 343 -11.30 -36.12 -20.61
N ARG A 344 -10.99 -34.85 -20.84
CA ARG A 344 -9.64 -34.27 -20.75
C ARG A 344 -9.63 -33.09 -19.80
N PHE A 345 -8.50 -32.92 -19.10
CA PHE A 345 -8.24 -31.71 -18.35
C PHE A 345 -8.17 -30.52 -19.31
N ASN A 346 -8.62 -29.35 -18.85
CA ASN A 346 -8.10 -28.12 -19.45
C ASN A 346 -6.68 -27.85 -18.92
N HIS A 347 -5.93 -26.97 -19.58
CA HIS A 347 -4.53 -26.69 -19.19
C HIS A 347 -4.38 -26.22 -17.74
N MET A 348 -5.37 -25.51 -17.19
CA MET A 348 -5.28 -25.00 -15.82
C MET A 348 -5.43 -26.13 -14.80
N GLU A 349 -6.42 -27.00 -14.99
CA GLU A 349 -6.63 -28.20 -14.17
C GLU A 349 -5.47 -29.17 -14.28
N GLU A 350 -4.94 -29.39 -15.48
CA GLU A 350 -3.80 -30.27 -15.70
C GLU A 350 -2.56 -29.75 -14.96
N ASN A 351 -2.31 -28.43 -14.99
CA ASN A 351 -1.21 -27.81 -14.27
C ASN A 351 -1.35 -27.99 -12.75
N VAL A 352 -2.55 -27.76 -12.19
CA VAL A 352 -2.77 -27.98 -10.75
C VAL A 352 -2.61 -29.46 -10.41
N TYR A 353 -3.19 -30.35 -11.20
CA TYR A 353 -3.09 -31.80 -10.98
C TYR A 353 -1.63 -32.30 -11.02
N LYS A 354 -0.82 -31.83 -11.96
CA LYS A 354 0.63 -32.14 -12.03
C LYS A 354 1.38 -31.56 -10.83
N ALA A 355 1.09 -30.31 -10.47
CA ALA A 355 1.71 -29.63 -9.34
C ALA A 355 1.48 -30.34 -8.00
N LEU A 356 0.29 -30.91 -7.80
CA LEU A 356 -0.07 -31.68 -6.59
C LEU A 356 0.66 -33.04 -6.50
N LYS A 357 1.37 -33.46 -7.56
CA LYS A 357 2.22 -34.66 -7.58
C LYS A 357 3.71 -34.35 -7.61
N ASP A 358 4.07 -33.09 -7.78
CA ASP A 358 5.44 -32.64 -7.96
C ASP A 358 6.12 -32.43 -6.60
N ILE A 359 7.17 -33.22 -6.30
CA ILE A 359 7.85 -33.20 -5.00
C ILE A 359 8.43 -31.80 -4.65
N PRO A 360 9.14 -31.08 -5.54
CA PRO A 360 9.56 -29.72 -5.26
C PRO A 360 8.39 -28.76 -4.99
N THR A 361 7.30 -28.83 -5.75
CA THR A 361 6.10 -28.01 -5.47
C THR A 361 5.49 -28.32 -4.11
N LEU A 362 5.33 -29.60 -3.76
CA LEU A 362 4.85 -30.02 -2.44
C LEU A 362 5.78 -29.56 -1.31
N THR A 363 7.10 -29.55 -1.57
CA THR A 363 8.10 -29.02 -0.64
C THR A 363 7.87 -27.54 -0.35
N GLU A 364 7.66 -26.73 -1.39
CA GLU A 364 7.37 -25.30 -1.22
C GLU A 364 6.02 -25.05 -0.52
N LEU A 365 4.98 -25.85 -0.81
CA LEU A 365 3.69 -25.77 -0.12
C LEU A 365 3.85 -26.06 1.38
N CYS A 366 4.65 -27.06 1.74
CA CYS A 366 4.94 -27.39 3.13
C CYS A 366 5.62 -26.23 3.85
N VAL A 367 6.55 -25.53 3.19
CA VAL A 367 7.23 -24.37 3.77
C VAL A 367 6.27 -23.20 4.02
N LEU A 368 5.34 -22.93 3.10
CA LEU A 368 4.30 -21.91 3.32
C LEU A 368 3.42 -22.24 4.54
N VAL A 369 3.07 -23.51 4.74
CA VAL A 369 2.30 -23.96 5.92
C VAL A 369 3.12 -23.80 7.19
N LEU A 370 4.36 -24.29 7.21
CA LEU A 370 5.23 -24.19 8.40
C LEU A 370 5.42 -22.73 8.81
N TYR A 371 5.71 -21.84 7.85
CA TYR A 371 5.83 -20.40 8.12
C TYR A 371 4.53 -19.81 8.67
N SER A 372 3.37 -20.21 8.12
CA SER A 372 2.11 -19.66 8.58
C SER A 372 1.79 -20.05 10.02
N GLN A 373 2.02 -21.32 10.37
CA GLN A 373 1.81 -21.85 11.71
C GLN A 373 2.81 -21.29 12.73
N SER A 374 4.05 -21.03 12.32
CA SER A 374 5.11 -20.55 13.24
C SER A 374 5.16 -19.04 13.40
N ILE A 375 4.88 -18.27 12.33
CA ILE A 375 5.04 -16.81 12.30
C ILE A 375 3.70 -16.12 12.00
N SER A 376 3.09 -16.39 10.84
CA SER A 376 2.01 -15.57 10.33
C SER A 376 0.78 -15.55 11.24
N HIS A 377 0.23 -16.69 11.64
CA HIS A 377 -0.93 -16.71 12.54
C HIS A 377 -0.60 -16.18 13.95
N PRO A 378 0.50 -16.60 14.60
CA PRO A 378 0.93 -16.00 15.87
C PRO A 378 1.08 -14.47 15.82
N TYR A 379 1.75 -13.94 14.79
CA TYR A 379 1.93 -12.50 14.63
C TYR A 379 0.59 -11.78 14.50
N MET A 380 -0.34 -12.35 13.71
CA MET A 380 -1.69 -11.83 13.56
C MET A 380 -2.47 -11.79 14.88
N ARG A 381 -2.36 -12.84 15.70
CA ARG A 381 -2.97 -12.83 17.05
C ARG A 381 -2.44 -11.67 17.88
N CYS A 382 -1.14 -11.39 17.82
CA CYS A 382 -0.52 -10.30 18.58
C CYS A 382 -0.86 -8.90 18.06
N VAL A 383 -0.98 -8.68 16.74
CA VAL A 383 -1.18 -7.31 16.19
C VAL A 383 -2.62 -6.96 15.87
N ARG A 384 -3.51 -7.96 15.74
CA ARG A 384 -4.90 -7.79 15.32
C ARG A 384 -5.91 -8.49 16.24
N GLY A 385 -5.47 -9.51 16.99
CA GLY A 385 -6.34 -10.30 17.84
C GLY A 385 -6.78 -9.55 19.10
N PRO A 386 -7.76 -10.09 19.85
CA PRO A 386 -8.21 -9.51 21.12
C PRO A 386 -7.10 -9.45 22.19
N GLU A 387 -6.01 -10.19 21.98
CA GLU A 387 -4.81 -10.22 22.81
C GLU A 387 -3.76 -9.17 22.40
N SER A 388 -4.05 -8.30 21.42
CA SER A 388 -3.17 -7.19 21.07
C SER A 388 -3.13 -6.18 22.22
N GLY A 389 -2.23 -6.38 23.18
CA GLY A 389 -2.19 -5.69 24.48
C GLY A 389 -2.69 -4.25 24.46
N SER A 390 -1.88 -3.30 23.98
CA SER A 390 -2.22 -1.86 23.97
C SER A 390 -3.04 -1.42 22.76
N GLY A 391 -3.15 -2.25 21.72
CA GLY A 391 -3.65 -1.86 20.39
C GLY A 391 -2.85 -0.75 19.71
N ASN A 392 -1.80 -0.23 20.35
CA ASN A 392 -0.98 0.88 19.89
C ASN A 392 0.16 0.35 19.03
N HIS A 393 0.29 0.89 17.83
CA HIS A 393 1.38 0.57 16.90
C HIS A 393 2.77 0.80 17.52
N LEU A 394 2.88 1.82 18.36
CA LEU A 394 4.15 2.30 18.91
C LEU A 394 4.79 1.32 19.91
N ASP A 395 4.02 0.35 20.40
CA ASP A 395 4.47 -0.63 21.41
C ASP A 395 4.94 -1.95 20.79
N LEU A 396 4.95 -2.03 19.45
CA LEU A 396 5.23 -3.28 18.75
C LEU A 396 6.72 -3.61 18.59
N GLY A 397 7.62 -2.69 18.95
CA GLY A 397 9.07 -2.90 18.85
C GLY A 397 9.55 -4.23 19.48
N PRO A 398 9.23 -4.51 20.75
CA PRO A 398 9.58 -5.78 21.39
C PRO A 398 9.00 -7.03 20.68
N LEU A 399 7.80 -6.93 20.09
CA LEU A 399 7.22 -8.02 19.31
C LEU A 399 8.04 -8.29 18.04
N HIS A 400 8.44 -7.24 17.32
CA HIS A 400 9.26 -7.38 16.12
C HIS A 400 10.66 -7.91 16.43
N ASP A 401 11.25 -7.54 17.58
CA ASP A 401 12.52 -8.12 18.03
C ASP A 401 12.38 -9.61 18.36
N LYS A 402 11.32 -9.99 19.09
CA LYS A 402 11.00 -11.40 19.36
C LYS A 402 10.80 -12.19 18.06
N LEU A 403 10.12 -11.58 17.07
CA LEU A 403 9.87 -12.18 15.77
C LEU A 403 11.18 -12.43 15.01
N LYS A 404 12.03 -11.42 14.87
CA LYS A 404 13.33 -11.55 14.20
C LYS A 404 14.18 -12.63 14.89
N ALA A 405 14.24 -12.63 16.22
CA ALA A 405 14.93 -13.64 16.99
C ALA A 405 14.35 -15.05 16.77
N HIS A 406 13.03 -15.20 16.65
CA HIS A 406 12.40 -16.49 16.33
C HIS A 406 12.79 -16.97 14.93
N CYS A 407 12.78 -16.08 13.92
CA CYS A 407 13.27 -16.42 12.59
C CYS A 407 14.73 -16.91 12.61
N CYS A 408 15.63 -16.23 13.32
CA CYS A 408 17.02 -16.68 13.50
C CYS A 408 17.08 -18.07 14.13
N ARG A 409 16.32 -18.33 15.20
CA ARG A 409 16.30 -19.65 15.85
C ARG A 409 15.84 -20.76 14.91
N VAL A 410 14.84 -20.53 14.06
CA VAL A 410 14.39 -21.52 13.07
C VAL A 410 15.44 -21.75 11.98
N ILE A 411 16.15 -20.69 11.55
CA ILE A 411 17.26 -20.79 10.59
C ILE A 411 18.40 -21.65 11.16
N GLU A 412 18.78 -21.42 12.41
CA GLU A 412 19.86 -22.14 13.09
C GLU A 412 19.47 -23.56 13.48
N LYS A 413 18.21 -23.76 13.89
CA LYS A 413 17.67 -25.04 14.34
C LYS A 413 16.34 -25.36 13.63
N PRO A 414 16.37 -25.79 12.35
CA PRO A 414 15.15 -26.12 11.60
C PRO A 414 14.33 -27.27 12.21
N SER A 415 14.95 -28.09 13.06
CA SER A 415 14.28 -29.14 13.81
C SER A 415 13.17 -28.63 14.73
N LEU A 416 13.16 -27.33 15.09
CA LEU A 416 12.03 -26.71 15.79
C LEU A 416 10.69 -26.85 15.06
N LEU A 417 10.72 -26.98 13.73
CA LEU A 417 9.53 -27.17 12.89
C LEU A 417 9.50 -28.53 12.19
N LEU A 418 10.65 -29.19 12.05
CA LEU A 418 10.79 -30.40 11.25
C LEU A 418 10.97 -31.68 12.06
N ALA A 419 11.34 -31.62 13.34
CA ALA A 419 11.55 -32.84 14.12
C ALA A 419 10.23 -33.62 14.31
N PRO A 420 10.27 -34.95 14.47
CA PRO A 420 9.07 -35.74 14.76
C PRO A 420 8.34 -35.32 16.04
N ASP A 421 9.10 -34.79 17.01
CA ASP A 421 8.63 -34.24 18.29
C ASP A 421 8.51 -32.71 18.28
N ALA A 422 8.59 -32.07 17.10
CA ALA A 422 8.41 -30.63 16.98
C ALA A 422 7.03 -30.21 17.47
N SER A 423 7.00 -29.23 18.35
CA SER A 423 5.81 -28.79 19.07
C SER A 423 5.63 -27.28 19.01
N TYR A 424 4.43 -26.81 19.31
CA TYR A 424 4.08 -25.40 19.19
C TYR A 424 4.77 -24.54 20.26
N GLU A 425 5.09 -25.11 21.41
CA GLU A 425 5.71 -24.40 22.54
C GLU A 425 7.04 -23.74 22.15
N LEU A 426 7.80 -24.37 21.25
CA LEU A 426 9.08 -23.85 20.76
C LEU A 426 9.02 -23.43 19.28
N GLY A 427 8.13 -24.04 18.50
CA GLY A 427 8.02 -23.81 17.07
C GLY A 427 7.09 -22.65 16.69
N SER A 428 6.18 -22.19 17.55
CA SER A 428 5.39 -20.98 17.29
C SER A 428 5.99 -19.74 17.95
N LEU A 429 5.84 -18.58 17.31
CA LEU A 429 6.35 -17.29 17.80
C LEU A 429 5.75 -16.92 19.17
N ASP A 430 4.49 -17.22 19.40
CA ASP A 430 3.75 -16.92 20.63
C ASP A 430 3.72 -18.09 21.62
N GLY A 431 4.27 -19.25 21.25
CA GLY A 431 4.24 -20.47 22.07
C GLY A 431 2.85 -21.06 22.23
N LYS A 432 1.87 -20.62 21.44
CA LYS A 432 0.48 -21.12 21.46
C LYS A 432 0.27 -22.18 20.39
N LEU A 433 -0.80 -22.96 20.57
CA LEU A 433 -1.22 -24.02 19.67
C LEU A 433 -1.20 -23.56 18.20
N TRP A 434 -0.86 -24.52 17.34
CA TRP A 434 -0.99 -24.38 15.89
C TRP A 434 -2.42 -23.95 15.54
N GLU A 435 -2.55 -22.94 14.68
CA GLU A 435 -3.86 -22.48 14.19
C GLU A 435 -4.57 -23.60 13.42
N ARG A 436 -3.79 -24.36 12.64
CA ARG A 436 -4.21 -25.55 11.90
C ARG A 436 -3.31 -26.74 12.24
N PRO A 437 -3.57 -27.46 13.36
CA PRO A 437 -2.79 -28.63 13.73
C PRO A 437 -2.79 -29.71 12.64
N ASP A 438 -3.94 -29.90 11.98
CA ASP A 438 -4.12 -30.81 10.85
C ASP A 438 -3.14 -30.52 9.70
N ALA A 439 -2.93 -29.25 9.36
CA ALA A 439 -1.98 -28.81 8.34
C ALA A 439 -0.53 -29.03 8.76
N PHE A 440 -0.17 -28.71 10.01
CA PHE A 440 1.16 -29.01 10.54
C PHE A 440 1.47 -30.52 10.45
N TYR A 441 0.54 -31.37 10.89
CA TYR A 441 0.73 -32.81 10.83
C TYR A 441 0.65 -33.39 9.40
N ALA A 442 -0.03 -32.72 8.46
CA ALA A 442 0.06 -33.06 7.04
C ALA A 442 1.48 -32.89 6.50
N VAL A 443 2.16 -31.80 6.89
CA VAL A 443 3.59 -31.61 6.56
C VAL A 443 4.45 -32.70 7.20
N GLN A 444 4.22 -33.03 8.48
CA GLN A 444 4.98 -34.10 9.15
C GLN A 444 4.86 -35.44 8.44
N ARG A 445 3.66 -35.81 7.97
CA ARG A 445 3.44 -37.04 7.18
C ARG A 445 4.18 -37.04 5.85
N LEU A 446 4.30 -35.89 5.19
CA LEU A 446 5.00 -35.78 3.91
C LEU A 446 6.52 -35.68 4.07
N ARG A 447 7.03 -35.26 5.22
CA ARG A 447 8.44 -34.94 5.47
C ARG A 447 9.43 -35.97 4.91
N SER A 448 9.19 -37.26 5.11
CA SER A 448 10.09 -38.33 4.65
C SER A 448 10.20 -38.45 3.13
N ALA A 449 9.21 -37.95 2.38
CA ALA A 449 9.19 -37.92 0.93
C ALA A 449 9.78 -36.63 0.34
N LEU A 450 10.16 -35.64 1.17
CA LEU A 450 10.57 -34.31 0.73
C LEU A 450 12.06 -34.07 1.08
N PRO A 451 13.01 -34.56 0.26
CA PRO A 451 14.44 -34.59 0.61
C PRO A 451 15.08 -33.22 0.82
N HIS A 452 14.51 -32.16 0.22
CA HIS A 452 15.06 -30.81 0.27
C HIS A 452 14.30 -29.86 1.21
N LEU A 453 13.30 -30.35 1.96
CA LEU A 453 12.43 -29.53 2.80
C LEU A 453 13.20 -28.64 3.78
N GLN A 454 14.24 -29.16 4.43
CA GLN A 454 15.06 -28.38 5.36
C GLN A 454 15.76 -27.20 4.67
N GLY A 455 16.38 -27.42 3.51
CA GLY A 455 17.10 -26.36 2.79
C GLY A 455 16.15 -25.26 2.29
N VAL A 456 15.01 -25.67 1.74
CA VAL A 456 13.96 -24.77 1.25
C VAL A 456 13.36 -23.95 2.41
N LEU A 457 13.10 -24.58 3.57
CA LEU A 457 12.62 -23.91 4.78
C LEU A 457 13.61 -22.84 5.26
N VAL A 458 14.90 -23.20 5.38
CA VAL A 458 15.94 -22.26 5.79
C VAL A 458 16.06 -21.09 4.82
N ALA A 459 16.00 -21.34 3.51
CA ALA A 459 16.04 -20.29 2.50
C ALA A 459 14.84 -19.33 2.64
N PHE A 460 13.64 -19.86 2.86
CA PHE A 460 12.45 -19.05 3.09
C PHE A 460 12.59 -18.17 4.33
N PHE A 461 13.01 -18.73 5.47
CA PHE A 461 13.16 -17.96 6.70
C PHE A 461 14.25 -16.89 6.60
N LYS A 462 15.34 -17.13 5.86
CA LYS A 462 16.34 -16.08 5.56
C LYS A 462 15.72 -14.92 4.79
N GLY A 463 14.95 -15.20 3.74
CA GLY A 463 14.28 -14.17 2.96
C GLY A 463 13.20 -13.41 3.74
N ALA A 464 12.48 -14.12 4.61
CA ALA A 464 11.50 -13.52 5.51
C ALA A 464 12.19 -12.61 6.55
N LEU A 465 13.28 -13.06 7.17
CA LEU A 465 14.06 -12.28 8.15
C LEU A 465 14.63 -11.00 7.53
N GLU A 466 15.31 -11.09 6.38
CA GLU A 466 15.82 -9.92 5.64
C GLU A 466 14.69 -8.91 5.37
N THR A 467 13.48 -9.41 5.09
CA THR A 467 12.32 -8.55 4.84
C THR A 467 11.77 -7.95 6.12
N TRP A 468 11.68 -8.70 7.22
CA TRP A 468 11.27 -8.17 8.52
C TRP A 468 12.20 -7.06 8.99
N GLU A 469 13.52 -7.23 8.86
CA GLU A 469 14.51 -6.18 9.18
C GLU A 469 14.25 -4.89 8.38
N ARG A 470 14.05 -5.02 7.07
CA ARG A 470 13.76 -3.86 6.19
C ARG A 470 12.42 -3.19 6.50
N PHE A 471 11.41 -3.95 6.91
CA PHE A 471 10.04 -3.46 7.13
C PHE A 471 9.73 -3.12 8.60
N THR A 472 10.72 -3.16 9.50
CA THR A 472 10.57 -2.77 10.92
C THR A 472 11.59 -1.70 11.34
N VAL A 473 12.17 -1.00 10.36
CA VAL A 473 13.18 0.04 10.58
C VAL A 473 12.68 1.21 11.44
N GLU A 474 11.37 1.47 11.46
CA GLU A 474 10.78 2.50 12.31
C GLU A 474 10.91 2.20 13.82
N PHE A 475 11.17 0.94 14.20
CA PHE A 475 11.39 0.51 15.58
C PHE A 475 12.87 0.41 15.96
N ALA A 476 13.78 0.88 15.11
CA ALA A 476 15.20 0.81 15.39
C ALA A 476 15.57 1.55 16.70
N PRO A 477 16.50 1.03 17.52
CA PRO A 477 16.99 1.72 18.71
C PRO A 477 17.52 3.11 18.37
N GLY A 478 17.17 4.11 19.17
CA GLY A 478 17.52 5.51 18.92
C GLY A 478 16.68 6.20 17.83
N GLY A 479 15.73 5.49 17.21
CA GLY A 479 14.73 6.09 16.32
C GLY A 479 13.60 6.78 17.09
N THR A 480 12.76 7.54 16.36
CA THR A 480 11.67 8.35 16.93
C THR A 480 10.79 7.57 17.92
N ILE A 481 10.33 6.37 17.56
CA ILE A 481 9.43 5.56 18.42
C ILE A 481 10.10 5.18 19.75
N SER A 482 11.40 4.88 19.73
CA SER A 482 12.14 4.47 20.93
C SER A 482 12.42 5.62 21.90
N GLN A 483 12.35 6.86 21.42
CA GLN A 483 12.64 8.08 22.20
C GLN A 483 11.38 8.73 22.78
N LEU A 484 10.19 8.24 22.41
CA LEU A 484 8.93 8.82 22.89
C LEU A 484 8.76 8.63 24.40
N THR A 485 8.40 9.72 25.07
CA THR A 485 7.83 9.65 26.43
C THR A 485 6.46 8.97 26.41
N GLU A 486 5.95 8.60 27.58
CA GLU A 486 4.61 8.03 27.71
C GLU A 486 3.51 8.99 27.23
N ASP A 487 3.63 10.27 27.56
CA ASP A 487 2.70 11.31 27.12
C ASP A 487 2.72 11.47 25.59
N GLN A 488 3.91 11.56 24.99
CA GLN A 488 4.06 11.67 23.54
C GLN A 488 3.51 10.43 22.82
N ARG A 489 3.66 9.25 23.42
CA ARG A 489 3.12 7.98 22.91
C ARG A 489 1.60 7.96 22.97
N ASN A 490 0.99 8.54 24.01
CA ASN A 490 -0.46 8.71 24.12
C ASN A 490 -0.97 9.73 23.09
N GLU A 491 -0.31 10.88 22.94
CA GLU A 491 -0.66 11.89 21.93
C GLU A 491 -0.54 11.35 20.49
N ALA A 492 0.44 10.48 20.24
CA ALA A 492 0.70 9.85 18.95
C ALA A 492 0.09 8.45 18.80
N TRP A 493 -0.87 8.07 19.65
CA TRP A 493 -1.50 6.75 19.58
C TRP A 493 -2.10 6.51 18.19
N MET A 494 -1.84 5.33 17.64
CA MET A 494 -2.34 4.91 16.33
C MET A 494 -2.51 3.39 16.27
N LYS A 495 -3.45 2.90 15.45
CA LYS A 495 -3.66 1.46 15.29
C LYS A 495 -2.48 0.77 14.59
N SER A 496 -2.25 -0.47 14.98
CA SER A 496 -1.27 -1.38 14.39
C SER A 496 -1.55 -1.77 12.93
N THR A 497 -2.82 -1.74 12.52
CA THR A 497 -3.27 -2.13 11.17
C THR A 497 -4.11 -1.05 10.50
N ASN A 498 -4.22 -1.15 9.17
CA ASN A 498 -5.02 -0.24 8.35
C ASN A 498 -6.46 -0.75 8.11
N ASP A 499 -6.93 -1.70 8.92
CA ASP A 499 -8.23 -2.37 8.77
C ASP A 499 -9.41 -1.38 8.69
N ASP A 500 -9.31 -0.24 9.39
CA ASP A 500 -10.37 0.77 9.40
C ASP A 500 -10.55 1.46 8.04
N ASN A 501 -9.46 1.64 7.28
CA ASN A 501 -9.52 2.18 5.93
C ASN A 501 -9.88 1.11 4.90
N GLU A 502 -9.23 -0.06 4.95
CA GLU A 502 -9.52 -1.21 4.08
C GLU A 502 -10.99 -1.66 4.22
N GLY A 503 -11.49 -1.74 5.45
CA GLY A 503 -12.89 -2.06 5.75
C GLY A 503 -13.85 -0.98 5.28
N GLY A 504 -13.46 0.30 5.34
CA GLY A 504 -14.21 1.42 4.78
C GLY A 504 -14.40 1.31 3.26
N LEU A 505 -13.32 1.00 2.55
CA LEU A 505 -13.32 0.76 1.10
C LEU A 505 -14.09 -0.52 0.71
N GLY A 506 -13.91 -1.59 1.48
CA GLY A 506 -14.64 -2.84 1.31
C GLY A 506 -16.15 -2.65 1.48
N SER A 507 -16.55 -1.91 2.52
CA SER A 507 -17.95 -1.56 2.78
C SER A 507 -18.54 -0.68 1.67
N PHE A 508 -17.75 0.28 1.16
CA PHE A 508 -18.15 1.13 0.05
C PHE A 508 -18.46 0.31 -1.21
N ARG A 509 -17.57 -0.63 -1.56
CA ARG A 509 -17.78 -1.54 -2.69
C ARG A 509 -19.03 -2.43 -2.53
N VAL A 510 -19.33 -2.88 -1.31
CA VAL A 510 -20.58 -3.63 -1.04
C VAL A 510 -21.79 -2.71 -1.18
N GLY A 511 -21.74 -1.50 -0.64
CA GLY A 511 -22.81 -0.51 -0.73
C GLY A 511 -23.15 -0.15 -2.17
N LEU A 512 -22.15 0.09 -3.03
CA LEU A 512 -22.37 0.36 -4.46
C LEU A 512 -22.95 -0.83 -5.22
N ARG A 513 -22.73 -2.08 -4.79
CA ARG A 513 -23.37 -3.24 -5.40
C ARG A 513 -24.86 -3.33 -5.05
N GLN A 514 -25.20 -2.98 -3.81
CA GLN A 514 -26.60 -2.99 -3.34
C GLN A 514 -27.41 -1.80 -3.87
N ALA A 515 -26.78 -0.63 -3.98
CA ALA A 515 -27.40 0.60 -4.47
C ALA A 515 -26.48 1.32 -5.48
N PRO A 516 -26.45 0.88 -6.76
CA PRO A 516 -25.53 1.42 -7.77
C PRO A 516 -25.74 2.90 -8.13
N SER A 517 -26.92 3.45 -7.86
CA SER A 517 -27.26 4.86 -8.10
C SER A 517 -26.96 5.77 -6.89
N MET A 518 -26.50 5.22 -5.76
CA MET A 518 -26.15 5.99 -4.58
C MET A 518 -24.89 6.83 -4.85
N THR A 519 -24.97 8.11 -4.53
CA THR A 519 -23.83 9.03 -4.65
C THR A 519 -22.81 8.78 -3.55
N ILE A 520 -21.55 9.16 -3.78
CA ILE A 520 -20.48 9.05 -2.77
C ILE A 520 -20.83 9.93 -1.57
N HIS A 521 -21.34 11.14 -1.83
CA HIS A 521 -21.82 12.03 -0.78
C HIS A 521 -22.88 11.36 0.12
N GLN A 522 -23.89 10.72 -0.47
CA GLN A 522 -24.94 10.05 0.29
C GLN A 522 -24.41 8.84 1.08
N TYR A 523 -23.50 8.06 0.48
CA TYR A 523 -22.82 6.96 1.17
C TYR A 523 -22.06 7.49 2.40
N ASN A 524 -21.22 8.51 2.21
CA ASN A 524 -20.43 9.11 3.29
C ASN A 524 -21.33 9.65 4.40
N ALA A 525 -22.40 10.38 4.06
CA ALA A 525 -23.34 10.91 5.06
C ALA A 525 -23.93 9.79 5.94
N ARG A 526 -24.37 8.66 5.34
CA ARG A 526 -24.93 7.52 6.07
C ARG A 526 -23.90 6.84 6.96
N VAL A 527 -22.69 6.60 6.44
CA VAL A 527 -21.64 5.90 7.17
C VAL A 527 -21.06 6.76 8.28
N ILE A 528 -20.78 8.04 8.02
CA ILE A 528 -20.32 9.00 9.03
C ILE A 528 -21.36 9.10 10.15
N TYR A 529 -22.64 9.26 9.81
CA TYR A 529 -23.71 9.38 10.81
C TYR A 529 -23.72 8.22 11.81
N LYS A 530 -23.49 6.99 11.31
CA LYS A 530 -23.42 5.77 12.11
C LYS A 530 -22.08 5.61 12.84
N THR A 531 -20.97 5.63 12.10
CA THR A 531 -19.64 5.28 12.61
C THR A 531 -19.08 6.34 13.55
N ASN A 532 -19.36 7.62 13.31
CA ASN A 532 -18.85 8.72 14.14
C ASN A 532 -19.80 9.07 15.30
N LYS A 533 -20.89 8.32 15.49
CA LYS A 533 -21.93 8.63 16.50
C LYS A 533 -22.44 10.07 16.37
N THR A 534 -22.59 10.53 15.12
CA THR A 534 -22.98 11.92 14.84
C THR A 534 -24.42 12.19 15.28
N ARG A 535 -25.26 11.16 15.42
CA ARG A 535 -26.59 11.30 16.01
C ARG A 535 -26.53 11.85 17.44
N GLU A 536 -25.61 11.35 18.25
CA GLU A 536 -25.42 11.75 19.64
C GLU A 536 -24.94 13.20 19.70
N TYR A 537 -23.99 13.57 18.86
CA TYR A 537 -23.53 14.95 18.73
C TYR A 537 -24.64 15.91 18.27
N ILE A 538 -25.44 15.53 17.27
CA ILE A 538 -26.55 16.37 16.80
C ILE A 538 -27.56 16.67 17.92
N LYS A 539 -27.74 15.77 18.89
CA LYS A 539 -28.63 16.00 20.04
C LYS A 539 -28.13 17.07 21.01
N THR A 540 -26.83 17.41 20.99
CA THR A 540 -26.25 18.43 21.87
C THR A 540 -26.32 19.83 21.27
N LEU A 541 -26.73 19.96 20.02
CA LEU A 541 -26.76 21.24 19.29
C LEU A 541 -28.00 22.07 19.63
N LYS A 542 -27.89 23.40 19.52
CA LYS A 542 -29.00 24.32 19.76
C LYS A 542 -29.96 24.33 18.54
N PRO A 543 -31.22 24.76 18.70
CA PRO A 543 -32.17 24.88 17.58
C PRO A 543 -31.65 25.70 16.38
N ILE A 544 -30.84 26.73 16.63
CA ILE A 544 -30.23 27.57 15.59
C ILE A 544 -29.19 26.80 14.76
N ASP A 545 -28.40 25.94 15.40
CA ASP A 545 -27.45 25.07 14.70
C ASP A 545 -28.18 24.05 13.82
N HIS A 546 -29.31 23.51 14.30
CA HIS A 546 -30.15 22.64 13.48
C HIS A 546 -30.71 23.34 12.25
N GLN A 547 -31.07 24.62 12.35
CA GLN A 547 -31.50 25.41 11.20
C GLN A 547 -30.35 25.56 10.20
N PHE A 548 -29.18 26.00 10.66
CA PHE A 548 -27.98 26.12 9.84
C PHE A 548 -27.65 24.80 9.13
N LEU A 549 -27.65 23.67 9.84
CA LEU A 549 -27.36 22.36 9.26
C LEU A 549 -28.35 21.98 8.15
N ARG A 550 -29.64 22.29 8.31
CA ARG A 550 -30.65 22.05 7.26
C ARG A 550 -30.43 22.92 6.04
N GLU A 551 -30.09 24.19 6.23
CA GLU A 551 -29.79 25.13 5.15
C GLU A 551 -28.54 24.71 4.39
N ARG A 552 -27.46 24.39 5.12
CA ARG A 552 -26.20 23.91 4.53
C ARG A 552 -26.37 22.59 3.80
N ALA A 553 -27.17 21.65 4.33
CA ALA A 553 -27.47 20.40 3.64
C ALA A 553 -28.17 20.63 2.29
N ARG A 554 -29.20 21.50 2.25
CA ARG A 554 -29.89 21.86 1.00
C ARG A 554 -28.95 22.53 0.00
N PHE A 555 -28.06 23.41 0.48
CA PHE A 555 -27.04 24.02 -0.37
C PHE A 555 -26.13 22.96 -1.01
N ILE A 556 -25.61 22.02 -0.22
CA ILE A 556 -24.74 20.94 -0.73
C ILE A 556 -25.49 20.08 -1.74
N ASP A 557 -26.74 19.70 -1.46
CA ASP A 557 -27.57 18.90 -2.38
C ASP A 557 -27.79 19.63 -3.72
N SER A 558 -27.92 20.96 -3.69
CA SER A 558 -28.08 21.80 -4.89
C SER A 558 -26.78 22.14 -5.62
N SER A 559 -25.61 21.94 -4.99
CA SER A 559 -24.30 22.39 -5.51
C SER A 559 -23.81 21.65 -6.76
N GLY A 560 -24.38 20.47 -7.06
CA GLY A 560 -23.88 19.63 -8.13
C GLY A 560 -22.50 19.02 -7.86
N LEU A 561 -22.10 18.87 -6.60
CA LEU A 561 -20.79 18.35 -6.14
C LEU A 561 -20.31 17.13 -6.94
N GLU A 562 -21.17 16.12 -7.08
CA GLU A 562 -20.87 14.88 -7.81
C GLU A 562 -20.59 15.11 -9.31
N LYS A 563 -21.30 16.07 -9.94
CA LYS A 563 -21.04 16.46 -11.33
C LYS A 563 -19.70 17.17 -11.46
N SER A 564 -19.31 17.97 -10.47
CA SER A 564 -18.00 18.61 -10.44
C SER A 564 -16.88 17.59 -10.31
N GLN A 565 -17.00 16.64 -9.37
CA GLN A 565 -16.00 15.58 -9.16
C GLN A 565 -15.80 14.74 -10.43
N ARG A 566 -16.88 14.38 -11.14
CA ARG A 566 -16.77 13.67 -12.42
C ARG A 566 -16.05 14.48 -13.50
N ARG A 567 -16.18 15.81 -13.48
CA ARG A 567 -15.48 16.69 -14.41
C ARG A 567 -13.99 16.76 -14.11
N GLU A 568 -13.62 16.91 -12.85
CA GLU A 568 -12.21 16.88 -12.40
C GLU A 568 -11.52 15.58 -12.85
N GLN A 569 -12.19 14.42 -12.70
CA GLN A 569 -11.67 13.14 -13.19
C GLN A 569 -11.46 13.14 -14.71
N HIS A 570 -12.45 13.63 -15.47
CA HIS A 570 -12.37 13.67 -16.94
C HIS A 570 -11.23 14.57 -17.44
N GLU A 571 -11.03 15.72 -16.79
CA GLU A 571 -9.95 16.65 -17.12
C GLU A 571 -8.57 16.03 -16.86
N GLU A 572 -8.41 15.33 -15.74
CA GLU A 572 -7.18 14.60 -15.43
C GLU A 572 -6.93 13.44 -16.40
N ASP A 573 -7.96 12.67 -16.76
CA ASP A 573 -7.83 11.60 -17.74
C ASP A 573 -7.37 12.14 -19.09
N ASN A 574 -7.93 13.27 -19.55
CA ASN A 574 -7.50 13.95 -20.77
C ASN A 574 -6.05 14.42 -20.69
N ARG A 575 -5.62 14.97 -19.55
CA ARG A 575 -4.21 15.37 -19.31
C ARG A 575 -3.28 14.16 -19.44
N VAL A 576 -3.59 13.05 -18.77
CA VAL A 576 -2.78 11.82 -18.80
C VAL A 576 -2.71 11.22 -20.21
N VAL A 577 -3.84 11.19 -20.93
CA VAL A 577 -3.86 10.73 -22.33
C VAL A 577 -2.99 11.62 -23.21
N GLY A 578 -3.08 12.94 -23.05
CA GLY A 578 -2.24 13.91 -23.76
C GLY A 578 -0.74 13.68 -23.51
N GLU A 579 -0.34 13.47 -22.26
CA GLU A 579 1.06 13.19 -21.90
C GLU A 579 1.56 11.86 -22.45
N LYS A 580 0.74 10.80 -22.37
CA LYS A 580 1.10 9.48 -22.93
C LYS A 580 1.28 9.56 -24.44
N ARG A 581 0.37 10.21 -25.16
CA ARG A 581 0.49 10.43 -26.61
C ARG A 581 1.75 11.21 -26.98
N LYS A 582 2.12 12.24 -26.19
CA LYS A 582 3.39 12.97 -26.38
C LYS A 582 4.61 12.07 -26.18
N LYS A 583 4.61 11.23 -25.14
CA LYS A 583 5.68 10.26 -24.87
C LYS A 583 5.79 9.19 -25.94
N ASP A 584 4.66 8.67 -26.42
CA ASP A 584 4.61 7.67 -27.48
C ASP A 584 5.16 8.26 -28.78
N LYS A 585 4.74 9.49 -29.14
CA LYS A 585 5.30 10.21 -30.29
C LYS A 585 6.80 10.42 -30.16
N ALA A 586 7.29 10.88 -29.00
CA ALA A 586 8.73 11.05 -28.77
C ALA A 586 9.51 9.73 -28.84
N LYS A 587 8.90 8.62 -28.40
CA LYS A 587 9.48 7.27 -28.51
C LYS A 587 9.52 6.79 -29.95
N GLU A 588 8.46 7.05 -30.73
CA GLU A 588 8.39 6.77 -32.16
C GLU A 588 9.42 7.58 -32.93
N GLU A 589 9.48 8.90 -32.73
CA GLU A 589 10.49 9.80 -33.33
C GLU A 589 11.92 9.34 -32.99
N LYS A 590 12.18 8.90 -31.75
CA LYS A 590 13.49 8.35 -31.35
C LYS A 590 13.79 7.01 -32.01
N SER A 591 12.78 6.15 -32.15
CA SER A 591 12.90 4.85 -32.84
C SER A 591 13.18 5.06 -34.33
N ASP A 592 12.48 6.01 -34.96
CA ASP A 592 12.64 6.37 -36.36
C ASP A 592 13.99 7.00 -36.63
N ALA A 593 14.43 7.93 -35.77
CA ALA A 593 15.77 8.49 -35.85
C ALA A 593 16.86 7.41 -35.70
N LYS A 594 16.67 6.45 -34.77
CA LYS A 594 17.60 5.32 -34.63
C LYS A 594 17.60 4.45 -35.89
N ARG A 595 16.43 4.11 -36.42
CA ARG A 595 16.29 3.31 -37.65
C ARG A 595 16.90 4.02 -38.86
N ALA A 596 16.69 5.32 -39.01
CA ALA A 596 17.30 6.13 -40.06
C ALA A 596 18.83 6.13 -39.95
N LYS A 597 19.39 6.28 -38.73
CA LYS A 597 20.84 6.18 -38.49
C LYS A 597 21.39 4.80 -38.86
N LEU A 598 20.68 3.73 -38.54
CA LEU A 598 21.10 2.37 -38.88
C LEU A 598 21.00 2.10 -40.38
N ASN A 599 19.95 2.59 -41.05
CA ASN A 599 19.81 2.46 -42.51
C ASN A 599 20.87 3.25 -43.29
N ALA A 600 21.33 4.38 -42.75
CA ALA A 600 22.38 5.21 -43.34
C ALA A 600 23.80 4.79 -42.92
N LEU A 601 23.95 3.76 -42.07
CA LEU A 601 25.23 3.33 -41.55
C LEU A 601 26.03 2.62 -42.64
N THR A 602 27.25 3.08 -42.92
CA THR A 602 28.22 2.31 -43.71
C THR A 602 28.67 1.11 -42.89
N VAL A 603 28.16 -0.07 -43.24
CA VAL A 603 28.38 -1.29 -42.45
C VAL A 603 29.82 -1.79 -42.59
N ILE A 604 30.45 -2.09 -41.45
CA ILE A 604 31.75 -2.77 -41.41
C ILE A 604 31.48 -4.27 -41.33
N LEU A 605 31.82 -4.98 -42.41
CA LEU A 605 31.67 -6.44 -42.53
C LEU A 605 32.98 -7.19 -42.23
N ASP A 606 34.11 -6.50 -42.26
CA ASP A 606 35.43 -7.06 -42.05
C ASP A 606 36.00 -6.61 -40.70
N VAL A 607 36.26 -7.58 -39.82
CA VAL A 607 36.77 -7.36 -38.46
C VAL A 607 38.15 -6.71 -38.47
N SER A 608 38.96 -6.92 -39.52
CA SER A 608 40.29 -6.31 -39.61
C SER A 608 40.23 -4.78 -39.69
N ARG A 609 39.16 -4.21 -40.26
CA ARG A 609 38.95 -2.75 -40.30
C ARG A 609 38.70 -2.14 -38.93
N LEU A 610 38.15 -2.90 -37.97
CA LEU A 610 37.99 -2.45 -36.59
C LEU A 610 39.32 -2.29 -35.86
N THR A 611 40.40 -2.92 -36.35
CA THR A 611 41.74 -2.85 -35.77
C THR A 611 42.66 -1.85 -36.47
N MET A 612 42.30 -1.40 -37.67
CA MET A 612 43.11 -0.48 -38.49
C MET A 612 42.63 0.97 -38.43
N ASP A 613 41.35 1.20 -38.14
CA ASP A 613 40.74 2.54 -38.08
C ASP A 613 40.54 2.99 -36.62
N THR A 614 40.76 4.27 -36.30
CA THR A 614 40.34 4.87 -35.02
C THR A 614 38.83 5.03 -34.98
N ILE A 615 38.11 3.98 -34.55
CA ILE A 615 36.65 3.97 -34.41
C ILE A 615 36.26 4.27 -32.96
N THR A 616 35.23 5.11 -32.79
CA THR A 616 34.71 5.46 -31.46
C THR A 616 33.77 4.38 -30.91
N VAL A 617 33.65 4.30 -29.58
CA VAL A 617 32.70 3.37 -28.90
C VAL A 617 31.26 3.56 -29.41
N ALA A 618 30.86 4.81 -29.70
CA ALA A 618 29.52 5.10 -30.20
C ALA A 618 29.27 4.54 -31.62
N GLU A 619 30.30 4.53 -32.47
CA GLU A 619 30.22 3.92 -33.81
C GLU A 619 30.20 2.39 -33.72
N ILE A 620 30.99 1.79 -32.82
CA ILE A 620 30.95 0.35 -32.55
C ILE A 620 29.54 -0.07 -32.08
N ASP A 621 28.94 0.67 -31.15
CA ASP A 621 27.58 0.40 -30.68
C ASP A 621 26.54 0.46 -31.80
N LEU A 622 26.68 1.40 -32.75
CA LEU A 622 25.81 1.49 -33.93
C LEU A 622 26.00 0.31 -34.89
N GLN A 623 27.25 -0.11 -35.14
CA GLN A 623 27.55 -1.30 -35.97
C GLN A 623 26.96 -2.56 -35.32
N LEU A 624 27.12 -2.71 -34.01
CA LEU A 624 26.54 -3.83 -33.25
C LEU A 624 25.02 -3.84 -33.32
N ASP A 625 24.38 -2.68 -33.16
CA ASP A 625 22.92 -2.55 -33.25
C ASP A 625 22.39 -2.82 -34.66
N TRP A 626 23.17 -2.57 -35.72
CA TRP A 626 22.84 -2.95 -37.09
C TRP A 626 22.93 -4.46 -37.30
N HIS A 627 24.08 -5.07 -36.94
CA HIS A 627 24.31 -6.51 -37.11
C HIS A 627 23.29 -7.38 -36.35
N ARG A 628 22.88 -6.94 -35.15
CA ARG A 628 21.83 -7.59 -34.35
C ARG A 628 20.45 -7.63 -35.02
N GLN A 629 20.18 -6.83 -36.04
CA GLN A 629 18.90 -6.92 -36.78
C GLN A 629 18.80 -8.19 -37.61
N PHE A 630 19.95 -8.79 -37.98
CA PHE A 630 20.05 -9.96 -38.84
C PHE A 630 20.57 -11.20 -38.09
N ASP A 631 20.96 -11.04 -36.83
CA ASP A 631 21.49 -12.12 -36.00
C ASP A 631 20.35 -12.98 -35.45
N THR A 632 20.27 -14.24 -35.92
CA THR A 632 19.33 -15.25 -35.42
C THR A 632 19.90 -16.04 -34.23
N GLY A 633 21.14 -15.73 -33.80
CA GLY A 633 21.85 -16.36 -32.69
C GLY A 633 21.88 -15.49 -31.42
N ASN A 634 21.66 -16.13 -30.27
CA ASN A 634 21.72 -15.50 -28.95
C ASN A 634 23.15 -15.05 -28.57
N ILE A 635 23.47 -13.76 -28.68
CA ILE A 635 24.64 -13.17 -27.98
C ILE A 635 24.15 -12.24 -26.86
N ARG A 636 24.32 -12.68 -25.61
CA ARG A 636 24.00 -11.91 -24.39
C ARG A 636 24.92 -10.69 -24.25
N LYS A 637 24.39 -9.58 -23.72
CA LYS A 637 25.19 -8.44 -23.25
C LYS A 637 26.15 -8.90 -22.15
N ASN A 638 27.44 -8.63 -22.31
CA ASN A 638 28.39 -8.71 -21.20
C ASN A 638 28.23 -7.41 -20.36
N PRO A 639 27.86 -7.46 -19.07
CA PRO A 639 27.54 -6.25 -18.29
C PRO A 639 28.75 -5.42 -17.87
N SER A 640 29.98 -5.88 -18.10
CA SER A 640 31.19 -5.22 -17.63
C SER A 640 31.85 -4.35 -18.70
N ALA A 641 31.33 -3.14 -18.90
CA ALA A 641 32.06 -1.98 -19.40
C ALA A 641 31.18 -0.72 -19.30
N ARG A 642 30.94 -0.25 -18.08
CA ARG A 642 30.68 1.16 -17.76
C ARG A 642 31.39 1.51 -16.48
#